data_AF-C3Z4H2-F1
#
_entry.id   AF-C3Z4H2-F1
#
_cell.length_a   1.000
_cell.length_b   1.000
_cell.length_c   1.000
_cell.angle_alpha   90.00
_cell.angle_beta   90.00
_cell.angle_gamma   90.00
#
_symmetry.space_group_name_H-M   'P 1'
#
loop_
_entity.id
_entity.type
_entity.pdbx_description
1 polymer ?
#
loop_
_entity_poly.entity_id
_entity_poly.type
_entity_poly.pdbx_seq_one_letter_code
_entity_poly.pdbx_strand_id
1 'polypeptide(L)'
;RARLLQEIEVEEREKELYYTKLQSLTSRIDVLPITEPYSLQNDMARRQLEYEAKKIREEMEERLGGVEEMQARGEAKVQRVRMIEAEMLRIQQTLAQEDSTKVLERRDTGLCEVNGHREADGKDVKTADAATNTSLSQVSTQALSETASVMSFNSNSSFGPRRLAPQQLGTKVEMVYSLLSMLGTHDKDDMSRTLLAMSSSQDSCIAMRQSGCLPLLIQLLHGANDSSLLGNSRGSKDARARAAAALHNIVHSLPPEDKRAKQEARVLRLLEQIRAYCDAVRDSDSEEAKGGRPNPADHQVGPAISALMKLSFDEEHRQAMCQLGGLHAVAELLQVDHEINGDTLDQYSITIRRYAGMTLTNLTFGDGVNKATLCSMKSFMRALVSQLKSNSEELRQVTASVLRNLSWRADPGSKKTLREIGSVVMLTRAAMEVKKEATLKSILSALWNLSAHCTENKADICAVQTALAFLVSTLSYKSQSNSLAIIENGGGILRNVSSHIATREDYRQVLRDHNCLQILLDQLRSHSLTIVSNACGTLWNLSARCAKDQETLWEQGAVSMLKNLINSKHKMIAMGSQAALRNLMQARPAVYRNLQDSSSKTNSPGLHVRKMKALEAEIDPTLTETCENVDNLSPKGSPR
;
A
#
# COMPACT_ATOMS: atom_id res chain seq x y z
N ARG A 1 -14.83 27.13 7.44
CA ARG A 1 -13.64 26.32 7.77
C ARG A 1 -13.51 26.07 9.27
N ALA A 2 -13.28 27.09 10.11
CA ALA A 2 -13.05 26.92 11.55
C ALA A 2 -14.17 26.13 12.26
N ARG A 3 -15.45 26.42 11.96
CA ARG A 3 -16.60 25.68 12.48
C ARG A 3 -16.57 24.17 12.17
N LEU A 4 -16.25 23.78 10.93
CA LEU A 4 -16.14 22.36 10.55
C LEU A 4 -14.97 21.66 11.24
N LEU A 5 -13.84 22.36 11.42
CA LEU A 5 -12.71 21.80 12.17
C LEU A 5 -13.07 21.59 13.64
N GLN A 6 -13.79 22.53 14.25
CA GLN A 6 -14.29 22.39 15.62
C GLN A 6 -15.27 21.22 15.76
N GLU A 7 -16.18 21.03 14.79
CA GLU A 7 -17.10 19.89 14.78
C GLU A 7 -16.38 18.54 14.62
N ILE A 8 -15.32 18.47 13.80
CA ILE A 8 -14.47 17.27 13.67
C ILE A 8 -13.73 16.99 14.99
N GLU A 9 -13.18 18.02 15.62
CA GLU A 9 -12.41 17.89 16.86
C GLU A 9 -13.28 17.45 18.04
N VAL A 10 -14.51 17.96 18.13
CA VAL A 10 -15.49 17.54 19.15
C VAL A 10 -15.86 16.06 18.97
N GLU A 11 -16.13 15.64 17.74
CA GLU A 11 -16.50 14.25 17.43
C GLU A 11 -15.33 13.28 17.68
N GLU A 12 -14.08 13.65 17.34
CA GLU A 12 -12.89 12.83 17.65
C GLU A 12 -12.62 12.74 19.15
N ARG A 13 -12.83 13.82 19.93
CA ARG A 13 -12.72 13.78 21.39
C ARG A 13 -13.76 12.86 22.04
N GLU A 14 -14.99 12.87 21.54
CA GLU A 14 -16.05 11.99 22.04
C GLU A 14 -15.76 10.51 21.72
N LYS A 15 -15.27 10.24 20.51
CA LYS A 15 -14.81 8.93 20.06
C LYS A 15 -13.66 8.39 20.91
N GLU A 16 -12.65 9.22 21.20
CA GLU A 16 -11.51 8.85 22.05
C GLU A 16 -11.94 8.45 23.47
N LEU A 17 -12.98 9.10 24.00
CA LEU A 17 -13.54 8.80 25.32
C LEU A 17 -14.18 7.40 25.36
N TYR A 18 -14.92 7.01 24.31
CA TYR A 18 -15.48 5.66 24.18
C TYR A 18 -14.40 4.60 23.97
N TYR A 19 -13.40 4.85 23.14
CA TYR A 19 -12.29 3.91 22.93
C TYR A 19 -11.46 3.70 24.19
N THR A 20 -11.19 4.75 24.96
CA THR A 20 -10.47 4.64 26.24
C THR A 20 -11.23 3.77 27.25
N LYS A 21 -12.56 3.93 27.33
CA LYS A 21 -13.42 3.10 28.18
C LYS A 21 -13.40 1.63 27.75
N LEU A 22 -13.50 1.36 26.44
CA LEU A 22 -13.45 0.00 25.89
C LEU A 22 -12.09 -0.65 26.11
N GLN A 23 -10.99 0.08 25.93
CA GLN A 23 -9.63 -0.41 26.16
C GLN A 23 -9.39 -0.77 27.63
N SER A 24 -9.92 0.03 28.56
CA SER A 24 -9.89 -0.27 30.00
C SER A 24 -10.65 -1.57 30.34
N LEU A 25 -11.83 -1.78 29.75
CA LEU A 25 -12.59 -3.01 29.93
C LEU A 25 -11.88 -4.23 29.33
N THR A 26 -11.33 -4.11 28.12
CA THR A 26 -10.55 -5.19 27.49
C THR A 26 -9.34 -5.56 28.35
N SER A 27 -8.59 -4.58 28.86
CA SER A 27 -7.45 -4.84 29.75
C SER A 27 -7.87 -5.56 31.04
N ARG A 28 -9.04 -5.24 31.60
CA ARG A 28 -9.58 -5.94 32.78
C ARG A 28 -10.03 -7.36 32.46
N ILE A 29 -10.56 -7.60 31.26
CA ILE A 29 -10.93 -8.94 30.78
C ILE A 29 -9.68 -9.81 30.59
N ASP A 30 -8.60 -9.24 30.05
CA ASP A 30 -7.35 -9.96 29.76
C ASP A 30 -6.58 -10.37 31.03
N VAL A 31 -6.80 -9.66 32.14
CA VAL A 31 -6.18 -9.96 33.45
C VAL A 31 -6.94 -11.07 34.21
N LEU A 32 -8.16 -11.42 33.80
CA LEU A 32 -8.91 -12.51 34.43
C LEU A 32 -8.36 -13.88 33.99
N PRO A 33 -8.00 -14.78 34.95
CA PRO A 33 -7.41 -16.08 34.63
C PRO A 33 -8.34 -16.95 33.78
N ILE A 34 -7.83 -17.51 32.67
CA ILE A 34 -8.65 -18.23 31.69
C ILE A 34 -8.78 -19.73 31.97
N THR A 35 -7.81 -20.40 32.62
CA THR A 35 -7.98 -21.76 33.18
C THR A 35 -6.70 -22.28 33.86
N GLU A 36 -6.70 -22.30 35.19
CA GLU A 36 -6.41 -23.46 36.06
C GLU A 36 -6.08 -22.96 37.49
N PRO A 37 -6.84 -23.38 38.52
CA PRO A 37 -8.12 -24.11 38.44
C PRO A 37 -9.26 -23.21 37.94
N TYR A 38 -10.26 -23.82 37.29
CA TYR A 38 -11.47 -23.12 36.83
C TYR A 38 -12.23 -22.48 38.00
N SER A 39 -12.62 -21.21 37.86
CA SER A 39 -13.40 -20.47 38.86
C SER A 39 -14.65 -19.88 38.21
N LEU A 40 -15.82 -20.36 38.64
CA LEU A 40 -17.13 -19.84 38.23
C LEU A 40 -17.25 -18.32 38.48
N GLN A 41 -16.60 -17.83 39.55
CA GLN A 41 -16.59 -16.41 39.90
C GLN A 41 -15.83 -15.57 38.87
N ASN A 42 -14.73 -16.09 38.32
CA ASN A 42 -13.95 -15.41 37.28
C ASN A 42 -14.70 -15.41 35.94
N ASP A 43 -15.38 -16.52 35.61
CA ASP A 43 -16.22 -16.62 34.40
C ASP A 43 -17.42 -15.64 34.47
N MET A 44 -18.09 -15.55 35.62
CA MET A 44 -19.16 -14.57 35.84
C MET A 44 -18.65 -13.12 35.75
N ALA A 45 -17.49 -12.82 36.36
CA ALA A 45 -16.89 -11.49 36.30
C ALA A 45 -16.49 -11.11 34.87
N ARG A 46 -15.97 -12.07 34.09
CA ARG A 46 -15.62 -11.88 32.68
C ARG A 46 -16.86 -11.57 31.84
N ARG A 47 -17.92 -12.37 31.97
CA ARG A 47 -19.19 -12.15 31.26
C ARG A 47 -19.82 -10.81 31.59
N GLN A 48 -19.68 -10.35 32.85
CA GLN A 48 -20.15 -9.03 33.26
C GLN A 48 -19.38 -7.91 32.55
N LEU A 49 -18.05 -8.00 32.47
CA LEU A 49 -17.22 -7.02 31.75
C LEU A 49 -17.49 -7.02 30.25
N GLU A 50 -17.72 -8.20 29.66
CA GLU A 50 -18.09 -8.33 28.24
C GLU A 50 -19.46 -7.72 27.96
N TYR A 51 -20.42 -7.86 28.87
CA TYR A 51 -21.72 -7.21 28.81
C TYR A 51 -21.60 -5.68 28.92
N GLU A 52 -20.78 -5.17 29.85
CA GLU A 52 -20.49 -3.74 29.94
C GLU A 52 -19.83 -3.19 28.67
N ALA A 53 -18.86 -3.93 28.10
CA ALA A 53 -18.22 -3.54 26.85
C ALA A 53 -19.20 -3.54 25.67
N LYS A 54 -20.15 -4.48 25.65
CA LYS A 54 -21.23 -4.50 24.65
C LYS A 54 -22.14 -3.29 24.79
N LYS A 55 -22.55 -2.94 26.01
CA LYS A 55 -23.39 -1.77 26.28
C LYS A 55 -22.71 -0.46 25.87
N ILE A 56 -21.40 -0.33 26.12
CA ILE A 56 -20.63 0.85 25.69
C ILE A 56 -20.53 0.94 24.16
N ARG A 57 -20.41 -0.20 23.45
CA ARG A 57 -20.44 -0.21 21.98
C ARG A 57 -21.80 0.21 21.43
N GLU A 58 -22.89 -0.28 22.02
CA GLU A 58 -24.25 0.11 21.65
C GLU A 58 -24.51 1.60 21.91
N GLU A 59 -24.06 2.13 23.06
CA GLU A 59 -24.18 3.56 23.37
C GLU A 59 -23.33 4.43 22.43
N MET A 60 -22.14 3.98 22.05
CA MET A 60 -21.29 4.64 21.07
C MET A 60 -21.94 4.67 19.69
N GLU A 61 -22.56 3.56 19.27
CA GLU A 61 -23.28 3.44 18.00
C GLU A 61 -24.56 4.30 17.98
N GLU A 62 -25.28 4.40 19.11
CA GLU A 62 -26.45 5.28 19.22
C GLU A 62 -26.07 6.77 19.14
N ARG A 63 -24.96 7.17 19.77
CA ARG A 63 -24.54 8.58 19.83
C ARG A 63 -23.75 9.05 18.62
N LEU A 64 -22.91 8.19 18.04
CA LEU A 64 -22.03 8.55 16.93
C LEU A 64 -22.45 7.87 15.60
N GLY A 65 -23.40 6.93 15.61
CA GLY A 65 -23.76 6.13 14.43
C GLY A 65 -22.82 4.95 14.23
N GLY A 66 -23.13 4.12 13.24
CA GLY A 66 -22.32 2.94 12.89
C GLY A 66 -20.90 3.34 12.49
N VAL A 67 -19.94 2.41 12.59
CA VAL A 67 -18.52 2.65 12.23
C VAL A 67 -18.38 3.17 10.80
N GLU A 68 -19.18 2.64 9.88
CA GLU A 68 -19.19 3.07 8.48
C GLU A 68 -19.80 4.46 8.30
N GLU A 69 -20.84 4.80 9.07
CA GLU A 69 -21.49 6.11 9.02
C GLU A 69 -20.60 7.22 9.60
N MET A 70 -19.95 6.95 10.73
CA MET A 70 -18.93 7.83 11.32
C MET A 70 -17.80 8.09 10.32
N GLN A 71 -17.30 7.05 9.66
CA GLN A 71 -16.23 7.17 8.68
C GLN A 71 -16.68 8.00 7.46
N ALA A 72 -17.86 7.70 6.89
CA ALA A 72 -18.40 8.44 5.75
C ALA A 72 -18.63 9.92 6.10
N ARG A 73 -19.16 10.21 7.29
CA ARG A 73 -19.38 11.57 7.78
C ARG A 73 -18.07 12.33 8.01
N GLY A 74 -17.05 11.66 8.58
CA GLY A 74 -15.71 12.23 8.74
C GLY A 74 -15.06 12.55 7.39
N GLU A 75 -15.14 11.63 6.43
CA GLU A 75 -14.62 11.83 5.06
C GLU A 75 -15.32 13.00 4.35
N ALA A 76 -16.65 13.10 4.47
CA ALA A 76 -17.43 14.20 3.90
C ALA A 76 -17.05 15.57 4.51
N LYS A 77 -16.91 15.65 5.85
CA LYS A 77 -16.50 16.87 6.54
C LYS A 77 -15.09 17.31 6.13
N VAL A 78 -14.13 16.37 6.05
CA VAL A 78 -12.75 16.65 5.61
C VAL A 78 -12.71 17.09 4.15
N GLN A 79 -13.49 16.46 3.27
CA GLN A 79 -13.59 16.86 1.87
C GLN A 79 -14.18 18.26 1.72
N ARG A 80 -15.19 18.61 2.52
CA ARG A 80 -15.75 19.97 2.55
C ARG A 80 -14.74 21.00 3.01
N VAL A 81 -13.89 20.69 4.00
CA VAL A 81 -12.78 21.57 4.42
C VAL A 81 -11.81 21.80 3.27
N ARG A 82 -11.42 20.76 2.52
CA ARG A 82 -10.52 20.89 1.36
C ARG A 82 -11.11 21.77 0.25
N MET A 83 -12.41 21.65 -0.01
CA MET A 83 -13.10 22.51 -0.98
C MET A 83 -13.05 23.97 -0.56
N ILE A 84 -13.33 24.26 0.72
CA ILE A 84 -13.26 25.63 1.26
C ILE A 84 -11.82 26.17 1.19
N GLU A 85 -10.81 25.34 1.45
CA GLU A 85 -9.40 25.73 1.34
C GLU A 85 -9.00 26.06 -0.10
N ALA A 86 -9.45 25.26 -1.08
CA ALA A 86 -9.21 25.54 -2.49
C ALA A 86 -9.91 26.83 -2.96
N GLU A 87 -11.13 27.09 -2.47
CA GLU A 87 -11.88 28.29 -2.79
C GLU A 87 -11.26 29.54 -2.17
N MET A 88 -10.83 29.49 -0.89
CA MET A 88 -10.09 30.58 -0.25
C MET A 88 -8.80 30.91 -1.02
N LEU A 89 -8.10 29.89 -1.52
CA LEU A 89 -6.86 30.07 -2.28
C LEU A 89 -7.11 30.71 -3.66
N ARG A 90 -8.22 30.35 -4.32
CA ARG A 90 -8.66 31.03 -5.56
C ARG A 90 -9.02 32.49 -5.30
N ILE A 91 -9.78 32.78 -4.25
CA ILE A 91 -10.15 34.16 -3.88
C ILE A 91 -8.90 34.98 -3.57
N GLN A 92 -7.91 34.43 -2.86
CA GLN A 92 -6.62 35.10 -2.62
C GLN A 92 -5.85 35.38 -3.91
N GLN A 93 -5.88 34.46 -4.88
CA GLN A 93 -5.26 34.67 -6.19
C GLN A 93 -5.96 35.76 -6.99
N THR A 94 -7.30 35.80 -6.97
CA THR A 94 -8.07 36.85 -7.65
C THR A 94 -7.83 38.22 -7.02
N LEU A 95 -7.81 38.32 -5.67
CA LEU A 95 -7.51 39.57 -4.98
C LEU A 95 -6.06 40.05 -5.24
N ALA A 96 -5.09 39.13 -5.31
CA ALA A 96 -3.71 39.46 -5.65
C ALA A 96 -3.55 39.92 -7.12
N GLN A 97 -4.38 39.38 -8.03
CA GLN A 97 -4.45 39.84 -9.41
C GLN A 97 -5.10 41.22 -9.50
N GLU A 98 -6.22 41.46 -8.81
CA GLU A 98 -6.90 42.77 -8.76
C GLU A 98 -6.03 43.87 -8.15
N ASP A 99 -5.24 43.58 -7.10
CA ASP A 99 -4.25 44.52 -6.56
C ASP A 99 -3.11 44.78 -7.55
N SER A 100 -2.72 43.79 -8.35
CA SER A 100 -1.71 43.96 -9.41
C SER A 100 -2.24 44.81 -10.58
N THR A 101 -3.52 44.67 -10.97
CA THR A 101 -4.15 45.51 -12.00
C THR A 101 -4.36 46.94 -11.53
N LYS A 102 -4.74 47.18 -10.26
CA LYS A 102 -4.85 48.53 -9.68
C LYS A 102 -3.51 49.25 -9.57
N VAL A 103 -2.40 48.52 -9.40
CA VAL A 103 -1.03 49.08 -9.40
C VAL A 103 -0.55 49.41 -10.83
N LEU A 104 -1.05 48.70 -11.85
CA LEU A 104 -0.78 48.98 -13.27
C LEU A 104 -1.61 50.16 -13.79
N GLU A 105 -2.90 50.27 -13.44
CA GLU A 105 -3.73 51.44 -13.81
C GLU A 105 -3.24 52.75 -13.15
N ARG A 106 -2.62 52.69 -11.96
CA ARG A 106 -1.98 53.85 -11.32
C ARG A 106 -0.69 54.31 -11.99
N ARG A 107 -0.11 53.53 -12.91
CA ARG A 107 1.11 53.91 -13.65
C ARG A 107 0.84 54.54 -15.02
N ASP A 108 -0.34 54.33 -15.60
CA ASP A 108 -0.67 54.76 -16.97
C ASP A 108 -1.56 56.02 -17.07
N THR A 109 -1.87 56.68 -15.95
CA THR A 109 -2.56 57.99 -15.97
C THR A 109 -1.85 58.98 -15.05
N GLY A 110 -0.96 59.82 -15.61
CA GLY A 110 -0.20 60.76 -14.79
C GLY A 110 0.65 61.79 -15.53
N LEU A 111 0.17 62.38 -16.64
CA LEU A 111 0.64 63.67 -17.14
C LEU A 111 -0.53 64.43 -17.80
N CYS A 112 -1.19 65.30 -17.05
CA CYS A 112 -1.44 66.71 -17.39
C CYS A 112 -2.36 67.36 -16.35
N GLU A 113 -1.94 68.55 -15.93
CA GLU A 113 -2.61 69.48 -15.04
C GLU A 113 -3.98 69.93 -15.58
N VAL A 114 -4.91 70.32 -14.69
CA VAL A 114 -5.54 71.66 -14.64
C VAL A 114 -6.57 71.72 -13.49
N ASN A 115 -6.48 72.83 -12.76
CA ASN A 115 -7.36 73.44 -11.76
C ASN A 115 -8.87 73.12 -11.79
N GLY A 116 -9.49 73.11 -10.60
CA GLY A 116 -10.88 73.59 -10.45
C GLY A 116 -11.73 72.95 -9.35
N HIS A 117 -11.74 73.61 -8.19
CA HIS A 117 -12.80 73.76 -7.16
C HIS A 117 -14.16 73.02 -7.18
N ARG A 118 -14.64 72.82 -5.93
CA ARG A 118 -16.04 72.70 -5.40
C ARG A 118 -16.67 71.30 -5.44
N GLU A 119 -16.92 70.65 -4.30
CA GLU A 119 -17.92 70.85 -3.21
C GLU A 119 -19.06 69.83 -3.33
N ALA A 120 -19.20 69.04 -2.27
CA ALA A 120 -20.41 68.58 -1.61
C ALA A 120 -21.43 67.63 -2.32
N ASP A 121 -21.66 66.53 -1.61
CA ASP A 121 -22.96 66.01 -1.14
C ASP A 121 -23.65 64.84 -1.86
N GLY A 122 -24.17 63.93 -1.02
CA GLY A 122 -25.53 63.40 -1.14
C GLY A 122 -25.84 62.24 -2.10
N LYS A 123 -26.00 61.04 -1.49
CA LYS A 123 -27.20 60.17 -1.55
C LYS A 123 -27.71 59.58 -2.89
N ASP A 124 -27.69 58.25 -2.90
CA ASP A 124 -28.83 57.33 -3.10
C ASP A 124 -29.63 57.24 -4.43
N VAL A 125 -29.84 55.97 -4.82
CA VAL A 125 -31.05 55.39 -5.44
C VAL A 125 -31.14 55.28 -6.98
N LYS A 126 -31.00 54.00 -7.40
CA LYS A 126 -31.85 53.15 -8.29
C LYS A 126 -32.22 53.55 -9.74
N THR A 127 -31.99 52.53 -10.58
CA THR A 127 -32.86 51.89 -11.61
C THR A 127 -33.05 52.47 -13.01
N ALA A 128 -32.90 51.54 -13.97
CA ALA A 128 -33.57 51.39 -15.27
C ALA A 128 -33.16 52.39 -16.38
N ASP A 129 -33.13 52.09 -17.68
CA ASP A 129 -33.32 50.90 -18.51
C ASP A 129 -32.88 51.28 -19.96
N ALA A 130 -32.86 50.29 -20.86
CA ALA A 130 -32.90 50.38 -22.34
C ALA A 130 -31.58 50.61 -23.10
N ALA A 131 -31.04 49.60 -23.80
CA ALA A 131 -31.37 49.13 -25.16
C ALA A 131 -30.39 49.75 -26.19
N THR A 132 -29.85 49.12 -27.25
CA THR A 132 -30.22 47.93 -28.05
C THR A 132 -29.04 47.56 -28.98
N ASN A 133 -29.04 46.31 -29.47
CA ASN A 133 -28.47 45.79 -30.74
C ASN A 133 -26.95 45.56 -30.87
N THR A 134 -26.40 44.59 -31.63
CA THR A 134 -26.81 43.32 -32.26
C THR A 134 -25.52 42.78 -32.89
N SER A 135 -25.15 41.50 -32.70
CA SER A 135 -24.68 40.54 -33.75
C SER A 135 -23.77 39.40 -33.24
N LEU A 136 -24.34 38.19 -33.23
CA LEU A 136 -23.84 36.91 -33.79
C LEU A 136 -22.34 36.56 -33.69
N SER A 137 -22.01 35.53 -32.89
CA SER A 137 -21.75 34.16 -33.42
C SER A 137 -21.37 33.16 -32.30
N GLN A 138 -21.85 31.93 -32.50
CA GLN A 138 -21.92 30.80 -31.58
C GLN A 138 -20.57 30.11 -31.33
N VAL A 139 -20.32 29.70 -30.07
CA VAL A 139 -19.82 28.34 -29.75
C VAL A 139 -20.52 27.85 -28.47
N SER A 140 -21.27 26.78 -28.62
CA SER A 140 -22.19 26.20 -27.63
C SER A 140 -21.48 25.56 -26.43
N THR A 141 -21.88 25.95 -25.22
CA THR A 141 -21.66 25.22 -23.97
C THR A 141 -22.96 24.50 -23.60
N GLN A 142 -22.99 23.17 -23.70
CA GLN A 142 -24.04 22.35 -23.10
C GLN A 142 -23.68 22.06 -21.66
N ALA A 143 -24.44 22.65 -20.74
CA ALA A 143 -24.53 22.22 -19.36
C ALA A 143 -25.42 20.96 -19.29
N LEU A 144 -24.91 19.87 -18.74
CA LEU A 144 -25.72 18.77 -18.24
C LEU A 144 -25.76 18.87 -16.72
N SER A 145 -26.97 19.08 -16.23
CA SER A 145 -27.38 18.90 -14.85
C SER A 145 -27.49 17.41 -14.56
N GLU A 146 -26.64 16.86 -13.69
CA GLU A 146 -26.90 15.57 -13.05
C GLU A 146 -26.68 15.67 -11.54
N THR A 147 -27.82 15.71 -10.84
CA THR A 147 -28.01 15.34 -9.44
C THR A 147 -27.53 13.90 -9.22
N ALA A 148 -26.40 13.71 -8.54
CA ALA A 148 -25.92 12.40 -8.11
C ALA A 148 -26.55 12.02 -6.76
N SER A 149 -27.61 11.22 -6.85
CA SER A 149 -28.18 10.46 -5.74
C SER A 149 -27.27 9.28 -5.38
N VAL A 150 -27.14 9.05 -4.08
CA VAL A 150 -26.36 7.98 -3.45
C VAL A 150 -26.91 6.61 -3.87
N MET A 151 -26.08 5.75 -4.46
CA MET A 151 -26.43 4.36 -4.81
C MET A 151 -25.64 3.39 -3.92
N SER A 152 -26.38 2.70 -3.05
CA SER A 152 -25.92 1.53 -2.29
C SER A 152 -25.77 0.32 -3.22
N PHE A 153 -24.65 -0.39 -3.09
CA PHE A 153 -24.42 -1.65 -3.79
C PHE A 153 -25.09 -2.82 -3.04
N ASN A 154 -26.33 -3.11 -3.40
CA ASN A 154 -26.97 -4.40 -3.14
C ASN A 154 -27.41 -4.97 -4.49
N SER A 155 -26.65 -5.91 -5.05
CA SER A 155 -27.01 -6.57 -6.30
C SER A 155 -28.06 -7.64 -6.04
N ASN A 156 -29.33 -7.23 -5.94
CA ASN A 156 -30.47 -8.12 -6.09
C ASN A 156 -31.10 -7.83 -7.46
N SER A 157 -30.90 -8.73 -8.43
CA SER A 157 -31.59 -8.66 -9.72
C SER A 157 -33.07 -8.95 -9.53
N SER A 158 -33.89 -7.90 -9.41
CA SER A 158 -35.35 -8.01 -9.41
C SER A 158 -35.89 -8.10 -10.83
N PHE A 159 -36.08 -9.34 -11.30
CA PHE A 159 -37.19 -9.67 -12.18
C PHE A 159 -38.51 -9.27 -11.47
N GLY A 160 -39.52 -8.85 -12.25
CA GLY A 160 -40.84 -8.46 -11.73
C GLY A 160 -41.49 -9.51 -10.82
N PRO A 161 -42.58 -9.18 -10.11
CA PRO A 161 -43.11 -9.98 -9.01
C PRO A 161 -43.69 -11.30 -9.54
N ARG A 162 -42.86 -12.34 -9.61
CA ARG A 162 -43.31 -13.73 -9.60
C ARG A 162 -43.43 -14.15 -8.15
N ARG A 163 -44.63 -14.57 -7.75
CA ARG A 163 -44.87 -15.25 -6.48
C ARG A 163 -43.81 -16.33 -6.29
N LEU A 164 -42.99 -16.20 -5.25
CA LEU A 164 -42.07 -17.27 -4.82
C LEU A 164 -42.92 -18.47 -4.41
N ALA A 165 -42.62 -19.64 -4.97
CA ALA A 165 -43.24 -20.88 -4.55
C ALA A 165 -42.85 -21.17 -3.08
N PRO A 166 -43.76 -21.69 -2.22
CA PRO A 166 -43.50 -21.95 -0.81
C PRO A 166 -42.27 -22.82 -0.52
N GLN A 167 -41.85 -23.66 -1.48
CA GLN A 167 -40.68 -24.53 -1.36
C GLN A 167 -39.34 -23.77 -1.30
N GLN A 168 -39.16 -22.68 -2.04
CA GLN A 168 -37.88 -21.96 -2.08
C GLN A 168 -37.59 -21.13 -0.81
N LEU A 169 -38.63 -20.79 -0.04
CA LEU A 169 -38.48 -20.11 1.24
C LEU A 169 -38.08 -21.11 2.35
N GLY A 170 -38.64 -22.32 2.30
CA GLY A 170 -38.28 -23.42 3.22
C GLY A 170 -36.79 -23.79 3.15
N THR A 171 -36.26 -23.94 1.93
CA THR A 171 -34.84 -24.27 1.72
C THR A 171 -33.90 -23.18 2.26
N LYS A 172 -34.26 -21.90 2.13
CA LYS A 172 -33.45 -20.79 2.67
C LYS A 172 -33.44 -20.77 4.21
N VAL A 173 -34.58 -21.04 4.84
CA VAL A 173 -34.69 -21.07 6.30
C VAL A 173 -33.91 -22.26 6.88
N GLU A 174 -34.06 -23.46 6.31
CA GLU A 174 -33.31 -24.66 6.74
C GLU A 174 -31.80 -24.49 6.57
N MET A 175 -31.35 -23.82 5.50
CA MET A 175 -29.92 -23.52 5.32
C MET A 175 -29.39 -22.55 6.37
N VAL A 176 -30.14 -21.51 6.73
CA VAL A 176 -29.73 -20.57 7.78
C VAL A 176 -29.63 -21.29 9.12
N TYR A 177 -30.59 -22.17 9.44
CA TYR A 177 -30.50 -23.03 10.63
C TYR A 177 -29.31 -24.00 10.57
N SER A 178 -29.02 -24.58 9.41
CA SER A 178 -27.86 -25.46 9.23
C SER A 178 -26.54 -24.71 9.37
N LEU A 179 -26.43 -23.50 8.82
CA LEU A 179 -25.25 -22.63 8.97
C LEU A 179 -25.06 -22.16 10.42
N LEU A 180 -26.15 -21.79 11.11
CA LEU A 180 -26.12 -21.43 12.53
C LEU A 180 -25.76 -22.63 13.42
N SER A 181 -26.25 -23.82 13.09
CA SER A 181 -25.89 -25.07 13.78
C SER A 181 -24.41 -25.45 13.55
N MET A 182 -23.90 -25.28 12.32
CA MET A 182 -22.49 -25.50 11.96
C MET A 182 -21.54 -24.51 12.64
N LEU A 183 -21.97 -23.27 12.91
CA LEU A 183 -21.19 -22.34 13.75
C LEU A 183 -21.08 -22.80 15.21
N GLY A 184 -22.00 -23.66 15.69
CA GLY A 184 -22.01 -24.22 17.04
C GLY A 184 -21.19 -25.50 17.19
N THR A 185 -20.95 -26.24 16.10
CA THR A 185 -20.15 -27.47 16.11
C THR A 185 -18.71 -27.19 15.66
N HIS A 186 -17.73 -27.37 16.54
CA HIS A 186 -16.31 -27.25 16.17
C HIS A 186 -15.78 -28.44 15.32
N ASP A 187 -16.64 -29.41 14.96
CA ASP A 187 -16.27 -30.58 14.17
C ASP A 187 -16.35 -30.28 12.65
N LYS A 188 -15.17 -30.24 12.02
CA LYS A 188 -15.03 -30.00 10.58
C LYS A 188 -15.54 -31.13 9.71
N ASP A 189 -15.49 -32.36 10.22
CA ASP A 189 -15.96 -33.53 9.47
C ASP A 189 -17.49 -33.49 9.35
N ASP A 190 -18.21 -33.15 10.43
CA ASP A 190 -19.66 -32.93 10.40
C ASP A 190 -20.06 -31.72 9.53
N MET A 191 -19.32 -30.61 9.65
CA MET A 191 -19.53 -29.44 8.80
C MET A 191 -19.36 -29.80 7.31
N SER A 192 -18.30 -30.54 6.97
CA SER A 192 -18.05 -30.95 5.58
C SER A 192 -19.11 -31.90 5.03
N ARG A 193 -19.63 -32.83 5.86
CA ARG A 193 -20.74 -33.74 5.49
C ARG A 193 -22.01 -32.96 5.21
N THR A 194 -22.34 -32.01 6.07
CA THR A 194 -23.53 -31.16 5.94
C THR A 194 -23.46 -30.31 4.68
N LEU A 195 -22.33 -29.61 4.46
CA LEU A 195 -22.13 -28.79 3.26
C LEU A 195 -22.22 -29.61 1.97
N LEU A 196 -21.67 -30.83 1.94
CA LEU A 196 -21.80 -31.71 0.78
C LEU A 196 -23.26 -32.15 0.56
N ALA A 197 -23.97 -32.56 1.62
CA ALA A 197 -25.38 -32.95 1.53
C ALA A 197 -26.26 -31.80 1.02
N MET A 198 -26.00 -30.58 1.49
CA MET A 198 -26.67 -29.37 1.01
C MET A 198 -26.38 -29.08 -0.47
N SER A 199 -25.20 -29.44 -0.97
CA SER A 199 -24.84 -29.23 -2.38
C SER A 199 -25.45 -30.26 -3.35
N SER A 200 -26.38 -31.11 -2.89
CA SER A 200 -26.97 -32.19 -3.69
C SER A 200 -27.97 -31.71 -4.76
N SER A 201 -28.52 -30.50 -4.63
CA SER A 201 -29.48 -29.94 -5.58
C SER A 201 -29.02 -28.60 -6.16
N GLN A 202 -29.44 -28.30 -7.40
CA GLN A 202 -29.07 -27.07 -8.09
C GLN A 202 -29.55 -25.81 -7.34
N ASP A 203 -30.79 -25.81 -6.85
CA ASP A 203 -31.38 -24.70 -6.10
C ASP A 203 -30.64 -24.48 -4.76
N SER A 204 -30.28 -25.57 -4.08
CA SER A 204 -29.48 -25.50 -2.85
C SER A 204 -28.09 -24.95 -3.11
N CYS A 205 -27.41 -25.35 -4.19
CA CYS A 205 -26.10 -24.80 -4.57
C CYS A 205 -26.14 -23.30 -4.84
N ILE A 206 -27.16 -22.81 -5.57
CA ILE A 206 -27.36 -21.37 -5.83
C ILE A 206 -27.55 -20.64 -4.50
N ALA A 207 -28.37 -21.20 -3.61
CA ALA A 207 -28.64 -20.60 -2.32
C ALA A 207 -27.39 -20.60 -1.41
N MET A 208 -26.61 -21.69 -1.38
CA MET A 208 -25.35 -21.80 -0.63
C MET A 208 -24.37 -20.72 -1.06
N ARG A 209 -24.30 -20.47 -2.37
CA ARG A 209 -23.47 -19.42 -2.94
C ARG A 209 -23.89 -18.03 -2.48
N GLN A 210 -25.20 -17.73 -2.52
CA GLN A 210 -25.75 -16.46 -2.04
C GLN A 210 -25.57 -16.27 -0.53
N SER A 211 -25.52 -17.36 0.23
CA SER A 211 -25.38 -17.34 1.70
C SER A 211 -23.92 -17.26 2.17
N GLY A 212 -22.95 -17.15 1.26
CA GLY A 212 -21.53 -17.04 1.63
C GLY A 212 -20.88 -18.35 2.08
N CYS A 213 -21.32 -19.51 1.56
CA CYS A 213 -20.70 -20.80 1.91
C CYS A 213 -19.30 -21.01 1.29
N LEU A 214 -18.94 -20.25 0.24
CA LEU A 214 -17.66 -20.43 -0.46
C LEU A 214 -16.44 -20.21 0.45
N PRO A 215 -16.33 -19.10 1.22
CA PRO A 215 -15.25 -18.94 2.20
C PRO A 215 -15.10 -20.10 3.19
N LEU A 216 -16.20 -20.68 3.66
CA LEU A 216 -16.17 -21.83 4.59
C LEU A 216 -15.59 -23.08 3.92
N LEU A 217 -15.97 -23.35 2.66
CA LEU A 217 -15.40 -24.44 1.88
C LEU A 217 -13.90 -24.22 1.63
N ILE A 218 -13.49 -22.99 1.30
CA ILE A 218 -12.08 -22.65 1.12
C ILE A 218 -11.30 -22.79 2.43
N GLN A 219 -11.88 -22.42 3.57
CA GLN A 219 -11.28 -22.60 4.90
C GLN A 219 -11.11 -24.09 5.24
N LEU A 220 -12.09 -24.95 4.91
CA LEU A 220 -11.95 -26.40 5.05
C LEU A 220 -10.81 -26.93 4.19
N LEU A 221 -10.65 -26.45 2.95
CA LEU A 221 -9.60 -26.88 2.03
C LEU A 221 -8.19 -26.41 2.45
N HIS A 222 -8.07 -25.15 2.89
CA HIS A 222 -6.81 -24.41 2.97
C HIS A 222 -6.54 -23.73 4.32
N GLY A 223 -7.36 -24.00 5.34
CA GLY A 223 -7.21 -23.40 6.66
C GLY A 223 -5.79 -23.54 7.24
N ALA A 224 -5.44 -22.63 8.14
CA ALA A 224 -4.18 -22.70 8.88
C ALA A 224 -4.12 -23.94 9.77
N ASN A 225 -3.02 -24.68 9.71
CA ASN A 225 -2.76 -25.84 10.57
C ASN A 225 -2.37 -25.42 12.01
N ASP A 226 -1.77 -24.25 12.18
CA ASP A 226 -1.20 -23.74 13.44
C ASP A 226 -1.75 -22.36 13.85
N SER A 227 -3.07 -22.24 14.05
CA SER A 227 -3.62 -21.07 14.74
C SER A 227 -3.70 -21.37 16.24
N SER A 228 -2.79 -20.78 17.03
CA SER A 228 -2.73 -20.92 18.51
C SER A 228 -4.03 -20.60 19.25
N LEU A 229 -5.01 -19.95 18.61
CA LEU A 229 -6.27 -19.51 19.21
C LEU A 229 -7.51 -20.31 18.75
N LEU A 230 -7.48 -20.91 17.56
CA LEU A 230 -8.65 -21.57 16.95
C LEU A 230 -8.40 -23.04 16.59
N GLY A 231 -7.25 -23.59 16.97
CA GLY A 231 -6.81 -24.92 16.58
C GLY A 231 -6.49 -25.00 15.09
N ASN A 232 -6.24 -26.22 14.60
CA ASN A 232 -6.16 -26.47 13.16
C ASN A 232 -7.50 -26.03 12.55
N SER A 233 -7.51 -25.18 11.52
CA SER A 233 -8.72 -24.76 10.81
C SER A 233 -8.91 -25.51 9.48
N ARG A 234 -7.89 -26.26 9.04
CA ARG A 234 -7.92 -27.12 7.86
C ARG A 234 -8.69 -28.41 8.16
N GLY A 235 -9.53 -28.85 7.22
CA GLY A 235 -10.23 -30.13 7.29
C GLY A 235 -9.28 -31.34 7.26
N SER A 236 -9.74 -32.47 7.80
CA SER A 236 -9.17 -33.79 7.54
C SER A 236 -9.18 -34.11 6.04
N LYS A 237 -8.44 -35.12 5.61
CA LYS A 237 -8.40 -35.54 4.19
C LYS A 237 -9.82 -35.77 3.64
N ASP A 238 -10.65 -36.49 4.38
CA ASP A 238 -12.04 -36.76 4.00
C ASP A 238 -12.89 -35.50 4.01
N ALA A 239 -12.74 -34.63 5.02
CA ALA A 239 -13.46 -33.36 5.06
C ALA A 239 -13.09 -32.44 3.87
N ARG A 240 -11.83 -32.44 3.45
CA ARG A 240 -11.37 -31.70 2.26
C ARG A 240 -11.94 -32.29 0.98
N ALA A 241 -11.97 -33.62 0.83
CA ALA A 241 -12.58 -34.27 -0.32
C ALA A 241 -14.07 -33.91 -0.45
N ARG A 242 -14.81 -33.90 0.67
CA ARG A 242 -16.22 -33.47 0.71
C ARG A 242 -16.37 -31.98 0.39
N ALA A 243 -15.50 -31.13 0.93
CA ALA A 243 -15.51 -29.70 0.65
C ALA A 243 -15.20 -29.39 -0.82
N ALA A 244 -14.25 -30.11 -1.43
CA ALA A 244 -13.92 -29.99 -2.84
C ALA A 244 -15.11 -30.40 -3.73
N ALA A 245 -15.77 -31.52 -3.41
CA ALA A 245 -16.97 -31.95 -4.13
C ALA A 245 -18.13 -30.97 -3.98
N ALA A 246 -18.36 -30.42 -2.79
CA ALA A 246 -19.38 -29.39 -2.58
C ALA A 246 -19.08 -28.10 -3.38
N LEU A 247 -17.81 -27.67 -3.41
CA LEU A 247 -17.37 -26.55 -4.22
C LEU A 247 -17.59 -26.79 -5.72
N HIS A 248 -17.30 -28.01 -6.18
CA HIS A 248 -17.56 -28.45 -7.56
C HIS A 248 -19.04 -28.34 -7.90
N ASN A 249 -19.91 -28.88 -7.06
CA ASN A 249 -21.36 -28.82 -7.25
C ASN A 249 -21.87 -27.36 -7.32
N ILE A 250 -21.35 -26.47 -6.48
CA ILE A 250 -21.76 -25.06 -6.46
C ILE A 250 -21.31 -24.30 -7.72
N VAL A 251 -20.11 -24.57 -8.23
CA VAL A 251 -19.63 -23.90 -9.46
C VAL A 251 -20.38 -24.42 -10.68
N HIS A 252 -20.65 -25.72 -10.75
CA HIS A 252 -21.34 -26.36 -11.86
C HIS A 252 -22.87 -26.25 -11.81
N SER A 253 -23.45 -25.72 -10.72
CA SER A 253 -24.90 -25.47 -10.63
C SER A 253 -25.34 -24.23 -11.44
N LEU A 254 -24.41 -23.37 -11.85
CA LEU A 254 -24.74 -22.20 -12.67
C LEU A 254 -25.11 -22.61 -14.10
N PRO A 255 -26.03 -21.87 -14.75
CA PRO A 255 -26.40 -22.14 -16.14
C PRO A 255 -25.17 -22.11 -17.07
N PRO A 256 -25.01 -23.10 -17.96
CA PRO A 256 -23.83 -23.21 -18.81
C PRO A 256 -23.71 -22.06 -19.83
N GLU A 257 -24.80 -21.31 -20.09
CA GLU A 257 -24.76 -20.13 -20.96
C GLU A 257 -24.12 -18.90 -20.31
N ASP A 258 -23.96 -18.91 -18.98
CA ASP A 258 -23.31 -17.83 -18.26
C ASP A 258 -21.79 -17.85 -18.51
N LYS A 259 -21.27 -16.74 -19.06
CA LYS A 259 -19.83 -16.53 -19.28
C LYS A 259 -19.04 -16.77 -17.98
N ARG A 260 -19.57 -16.30 -16.85
CA ARG A 260 -18.95 -16.45 -15.53
C ARG A 260 -18.87 -17.91 -15.11
N ALA A 261 -19.94 -18.68 -15.35
CA ALA A 261 -19.96 -20.12 -15.05
C ALA A 261 -18.88 -20.87 -15.83
N LYS A 262 -18.71 -20.58 -17.13
CA LYS A 262 -17.65 -21.19 -17.95
C LYS A 262 -16.25 -20.84 -17.44
N GLN A 263 -16.04 -19.58 -17.03
CA GLN A 263 -14.77 -19.11 -16.48
C GLN A 263 -14.43 -19.80 -15.16
N GLU A 264 -15.37 -19.81 -14.22
CA GLU A 264 -15.20 -20.43 -12.91
C GLU A 264 -15.00 -21.93 -13.02
N ALA A 265 -15.77 -22.64 -13.85
CA ALA A 265 -15.59 -24.07 -14.09
C ALA A 265 -14.21 -24.38 -14.68
N ARG A 266 -13.71 -23.53 -15.58
CA ARG A 266 -12.36 -23.66 -16.13
C ARG A 266 -11.29 -23.46 -15.06
N VAL A 267 -11.41 -22.41 -14.25
CA VAL A 267 -10.46 -22.12 -13.15
C VAL A 267 -10.50 -23.25 -12.12
N LEU A 268 -11.70 -23.69 -11.70
CA LEU A 268 -11.86 -24.73 -10.70
C LEU A 268 -11.17 -26.02 -11.12
N ARG A 269 -11.36 -26.48 -12.36
CA ARG A 269 -10.73 -27.70 -12.87
C ARG A 269 -9.20 -27.66 -12.76
N LEU A 270 -8.59 -26.52 -13.06
CA LEU A 270 -7.14 -26.34 -12.94
C LEU A 270 -6.69 -26.35 -11.47
N LEU A 271 -7.50 -25.75 -10.58
CA LEU A 271 -7.24 -25.76 -9.14
C LEU A 271 -7.41 -27.16 -8.53
N GLU A 272 -8.38 -27.95 -8.99
CA GLU A 272 -8.57 -29.35 -8.57
C GLU A 272 -7.35 -30.21 -8.92
N GLN A 273 -6.78 -30.05 -10.14
CA GLN A 273 -5.55 -30.74 -10.53
C GLN A 273 -4.37 -30.38 -9.60
N ILE A 274 -4.20 -29.09 -9.29
CA ILE A 274 -3.15 -28.64 -8.37
C ILE A 274 -3.37 -29.19 -6.96
N ARG A 275 -4.60 -29.12 -6.43
CA ARG A 275 -4.94 -29.63 -5.10
C ARG A 275 -4.71 -31.14 -4.99
N ALA A 276 -5.14 -31.90 -6.00
CA ALA A 276 -4.98 -33.35 -6.03
C ALA A 276 -3.49 -33.74 -5.96
N TYR A 277 -2.63 -33.03 -6.71
CA TYR A 277 -1.18 -33.23 -6.61
C TYR A 277 -0.63 -32.90 -5.22
N CYS A 278 -0.96 -31.72 -4.67
CA CYS A 278 -0.48 -31.32 -3.35
C CYS A 278 -0.92 -32.30 -2.25
N ASP A 279 -2.14 -32.84 -2.35
CA ASP A 279 -2.65 -33.84 -1.42
C ASP A 279 -1.95 -35.19 -1.59
N ALA A 280 -1.74 -35.65 -2.83
CA ALA A 280 -1.02 -36.89 -3.11
C ALA A 280 0.43 -36.86 -2.58
N VAL A 281 1.12 -35.72 -2.70
CA VAL A 281 2.47 -35.55 -2.13
C VAL A 281 2.43 -35.69 -0.61
N ARG A 282 1.52 -34.98 0.06
CA ARG A 282 1.43 -35.00 1.53
C ARG A 282 1.09 -36.38 2.06
N ASP A 283 0.26 -37.14 1.35
CA ASP A 283 -0.05 -38.52 1.68
C ASP A 283 1.18 -39.43 1.55
N SER A 284 2.05 -39.18 0.57
CA SER A 284 3.28 -39.98 0.36
C SER A 284 4.37 -39.74 1.42
N ASP A 285 4.33 -38.61 2.13
CA ASP A 285 5.23 -38.31 3.24
C ASP A 285 4.71 -38.83 4.61
N SER A 286 3.57 -39.53 4.63
CA SER A 286 3.08 -40.21 5.84
C SER A 286 3.74 -41.58 6.02
N GLU A 287 4.06 -41.95 7.28
CA GLU A 287 4.75 -43.20 7.67
C GLU A 287 4.06 -44.49 7.16
N GLU A 288 2.81 -44.41 6.71
CA GLU A 288 1.99 -45.52 6.22
C GLU A 288 2.03 -45.71 4.69
N ALA A 289 2.72 -44.84 3.95
CA ALA A 289 2.75 -44.87 2.49
C ALA A 289 3.65 -45.99 1.91
N LYS A 290 3.03 -47.01 1.29
CA LYS A 290 3.73 -48.09 0.56
C LYS A 290 4.04 -47.76 -0.91
N GLY A 291 3.76 -46.53 -1.37
CA GLY A 291 3.94 -46.09 -2.75
C GLY A 291 5.09 -45.08 -2.91
N GLY A 292 5.70 -45.04 -4.09
CA GLY A 292 6.68 -44.00 -4.43
C GLY A 292 6.04 -42.60 -4.50
N ARG A 293 6.86 -41.55 -4.37
CA ARG A 293 6.40 -40.16 -4.42
C ARG A 293 5.73 -39.85 -5.77
N PRO A 294 4.59 -39.12 -5.78
CA PRO A 294 3.88 -38.81 -7.01
C PRO A 294 4.70 -37.87 -7.89
N ASN A 295 4.80 -38.20 -9.18
CA ASN A 295 5.47 -37.34 -10.15
C ASN A 295 4.53 -36.18 -10.55
N PRO A 296 4.98 -34.92 -10.47
CA PRO A 296 4.22 -33.76 -10.95
C PRO A 296 3.72 -33.88 -12.40
N ALA A 297 4.48 -34.54 -13.27
CA ALA A 297 4.15 -34.71 -14.68
C ALA A 297 2.92 -35.59 -14.87
N ASP A 298 2.80 -36.66 -14.09
CA ASP A 298 1.67 -37.60 -14.16
C ASP A 298 0.37 -36.94 -13.70
N HIS A 299 0.47 -35.90 -12.87
CA HIS A 299 -0.66 -35.11 -12.37
C HIS A 299 -0.98 -33.88 -13.24
N GLN A 300 -0.29 -33.70 -14.38
CA GLN A 300 -0.46 -32.57 -15.31
C GLN A 300 -0.34 -31.18 -14.65
N VAL A 301 0.44 -31.07 -13.58
CA VAL A 301 0.54 -29.84 -12.77
C VAL A 301 1.17 -28.70 -13.56
N GLY A 302 2.23 -28.98 -14.34
CA GLY A 302 2.90 -27.99 -15.18
C GLY A 302 1.95 -27.29 -16.16
N PRO A 303 1.21 -28.03 -17.00
CA PRO A 303 0.14 -27.47 -17.84
C PRO A 303 -0.92 -26.70 -17.06
N ALA A 304 -1.35 -27.22 -15.90
CA ALA A 304 -2.39 -26.59 -15.08
C ALA A 304 -1.95 -25.21 -14.56
N ILE A 305 -0.77 -25.12 -13.94
CA ILE A 305 -0.26 -23.85 -13.41
C ILE A 305 0.13 -22.88 -14.53
N SER A 306 0.62 -23.38 -15.66
CA SER A 306 0.85 -22.57 -16.87
C SER A 306 -0.45 -21.93 -17.36
N ALA A 307 -1.56 -22.69 -17.37
CA ALA A 307 -2.86 -22.17 -17.79
C ALA A 307 -3.39 -21.13 -16.80
N LEU A 308 -3.32 -21.37 -15.49
CA LEU A 308 -3.71 -20.38 -14.47
C LEU A 308 -2.87 -19.10 -14.58
N MET A 309 -1.56 -19.23 -14.78
CA MET A 309 -0.67 -18.09 -14.99
C MET A 309 -1.15 -17.23 -16.16
N LYS A 310 -1.47 -17.83 -17.31
CA LYS A 310 -1.99 -17.10 -18.48
C LYS A 310 -3.36 -16.46 -18.21
N LEU A 311 -4.25 -17.16 -17.53
CA LEU A 311 -5.58 -16.64 -17.18
C LEU A 311 -5.50 -15.48 -16.18
N SER A 312 -4.51 -15.46 -15.29
CA SER A 312 -4.38 -14.44 -14.23
C SER A 312 -4.10 -13.02 -14.76
N PHE A 313 -3.77 -12.85 -16.03
CA PHE A 313 -3.67 -11.53 -16.67
C PHE A 313 -5.04 -10.87 -16.86
N ASP A 314 -6.10 -11.65 -16.96
CA ASP A 314 -7.47 -11.16 -17.08
C ASP A 314 -8.13 -10.96 -15.71
N GLU A 315 -8.86 -9.85 -15.54
CA GLU A 315 -9.44 -9.46 -14.25
C GLU A 315 -10.56 -10.39 -13.79
N GLU A 316 -11.45 -10.80 -14.69
CA GLU A 316 -12.56 -11.70 -14.37
C GLU A 316 -12.02 -13.07 -13.90
N HIS A 317 -10.98 -13.59 -14.56
CA HIS A 317 -10.31 -14.81 -14.12
C HIS A 317 -9.58 -14.65 -12.79
N ARG A 318 -8.97 -13.49 -12.49
CA ARG A 318 -8.40 -13.23 -11.15
C ARG A 318 -9.48 -13.28 -10.07
N GLN A 319 -10.63 -12.66 -10.31
CA GLN A 319 -11.76 -12.70 -9.38
C GLN A 319 -12.24 -14.14 -9.14
N ALA A 320 -12.37 -14.94 -10.22
CA ALA A 320 -12.71 -16.35 -10.11
C ALA A 320 -11.65 -17.15 -9.31
N MET A 321 -10.36 -16.92 -9.56
CA MET A 321 -9.28 -17.55 -8.79
C MET A 321 -9.36 -17.19 -7.31
N CYS A 322 -9.58 -15.92 -6.97
CA CYS A 322 -9.71 -15.50 -5.57
C CYS A 322 -10.91 -16.17 -4.88
N GLN A 323 -12.08 -16.15 -5.52
CA GLN A 323 -13.32 -16.75 -4.97
C GLN A 323 -13.20 -18.26 -4.75
N LEU A 324 -12.46 -18.93 -5.62
CA LEU A 324 -12.30 -20.39 -5.59
C LEU A 324 -11.04 -20.85 -4.84
N GLY A 325 -10.39 -19.99 -4.06
CA GLY A 325 -9.23 -20.36 -3.25
C GLY A 325 -7.93 -20.58 -4.04
N GLY A 326 -7.82 -20.02 -5.24
CA GLY A 326 -6.67 -20.14 -6.12
C GLY A 326 -5.39 -19.55 -5.54
N LEU A 327 -5.48 -18.47 -4.75
CA LEU A 327 -4.33 -17.91 -4.03
C LEU A 327 -3.66 -18.98 -3.14
N HIS A 328 -4.47 -19.67 -2.33
CA HIS A 328 -4.00 -20.71 -1.41
C HIS A 328 -3.45 -21.93 -2.16
N ALA A 329 -4.18 -22.42 -3.16
CA ALA A 329 -3.76 -23.59 -3.93
C ALA A 329 -2.42 -23.36 -4.65
N VAL A 330 -2.22 -22.19 -5.24
CA VAL A 330 -0.96 -21.84 -5.93
C VAL A 330 0.19 -21.62 -4.93
N ALA A 331 -0.08 -21.01 -3.78
CA ALA A 331 0.92 -20.85 -2.72
C ALA A 331 1.33 -22.21 -2.14
N GLU A 332 0.38 -23.09 -1.87
CA GLU A 332 0.64 -24.46 -1.41
C GLU A 332 1.44 -25.25 -2.44
N LEU A 333 1.16 -25.11 -3.74
CA LEU A 333 1.94 -25.76 -4.79
C LEU A 333 3.42 -25.38 -4.75
N LEU A 334 3.72 -24.08 -4.65
CA LEU A 334 5.10 -23.60 -4.57
C LEU A 334 5.78 -24.10 -3.29
N GLN A 335 5.07 -24.06 -2.16
CA GLN A 335 5.57 -24.53 -0.87
C GLN A 335 5.92 -26.02 -0.93
N VAL A 336 4.96 -26.86 -1.34
CA VAL A 336 5.09 -28.32 -1.40
C VAL A 336 6.21 -28.72 -2.37
N ASP A 337 6.27 -28.11 -3.56
CA ASP A 337 7.35 -28.40 -4.50
C ASP A 337 8.74 -27.96 -3.97
N HIS A 338 8.81 -26.90 -3.17
CA HIS A 338 10.05 -26.52 -2.48
C HIS A 338 10.43 -27.48 -1.35
N GLU A 339 9.47 -27.97 -0.57
CA GLU A 339 9.71 -28.91 0.51
C GLU A 339 10.26 -30.26 -0.02
N ILE A 340 9.78 -30.72 -1.19
CA ILE A 340 10.27 -31.94 -1.83
C ILE A 340 11.63 -31.72 -2.50
N ASN A 341 11.73 -30.69 -3.35
CA ASN A 341 12.83 -30.55 -4.31
C ASN A 341 13.89 -29.53 -3.87
N GLY A 342 13.68 -28.79 -2.77
CA GLY A 342 14.66 -27.86 -2.21
C GLY A 342 15.26 -26.89 -3.24
N ASP A 343 16.58 -26.72 -3.18
CA ASP A 343 17.39 -25.97 -4.15
C ASP A 343 17.73 -26.83 -5.39
N THR A 344 16.70 -27.29 -6.08
CA THR A 344 16.82 -28.11 -7.29
C THR A 344 17.39 -27.37 -8.50
N LEU A 345 18.06 -28.11 -9.38
CA LEU A 345 18.45 -27.69 -10.73
C LEU A 345 17.47 -28.19 -11.81
N ASP A 346 16.46 -28.99 -11.41
CA ASP A 346 15.45 -29.51 -12.32
C ASP A 346 14.63 -28.37 -12.94
N GLN A 347 14.68 -28.30 -14.27
CA GLN A 347 14.01 -27.26 -15.04
C GLN A 347 12.49 -27.35 -14.93
N TYR A 348 11.94 -28.54 -14.72
CA TYR A 348 10.51 -28.73 -14.60
C TYR A 348 9.97 -28.12 -13.29
N SER A 349 10.57 -28.46 -12.16
CA SER A 349 10.27 -27.84 -10.85
C SER A 349 10.49 -26.32 -10.87
N ILE A 350 11.61 -25.84 -11.42
CA ILE A 350 11.86 -24.39 -11.57
C ILE A 350 10.73 -23.73 -12.37
N THR A 351 10.27 -24.36 -13.45
CA THR A 351 9.18 -23.83 -14.30
C THR A 351 7.85 -23.77 -13.55
N ILE A 352 7.50 -24.80 -12.78
CA ILE A 352 6.30 -24.79 -11.92
C ILE A 352 6.36 -23.63 -10.93
N ARG A 353 7.47 -23.47 -10.19
CA ARG A 353 7.63 -22.39 -9.21
C ARG A 353 7.56 -21.01 -9.86
N ARG A 354 8.13 -20.85 -11.06
CA ARG A 354 8.02 -19.61 -11.85
C ARG A 354 6.57 -19.29 -12.20
N TYR A 355 5.82 -20.25 -12.75
CA TYR A 355 4.42 -20.01 -13.10
C TYR A 355 3.54 -19.77 -11.88
N ALA A 356 3.80 -20.47 -10.77
CA ALA A 356 3.16 -20.19 -9.49
C ALA A 356 3.44 -18.76 -9.02
N GLY A 357 4.71 -18.34 -8.96
CA GLY A 357 5.08 -16.99 -8.56
C GLY A 357 4.53 -15.89 -9.48
N MET A 358 4.46 -16.12 -10.79
CA MET A 358 3.84 -15.19 -11.74
C MET A 358 2.34 -15.06 -11.49
N THR A 359 1.65 -16.18 -11.25
CA THR A 359 0.22 -16.19 -10.88
C THR A 359 0.00 -15.41 -9.58
N LEU A 360 0.82 -15.65 -8.55
CA LEU A 360 0.73 -14.94 -7.27
C LEU A 360 1.06 -13.44 -7.41
N THR A 361 1.99 -13.07 -8.29
CA THR A 361 2.26 -11.66 -8.60
C THR A 361 1.00 -10.97 -9.12
N ASN A 362 0.26 -11.63 -10.01
CA ASN A 362 -0.96 -11.08 -10.59
C ASN A 362 -2.11 -11.03 -9.56
N LEU A 363 -2.27 -12.06 -8.73
CA LEU A 363 -3.32 -12.10 -7.70
C LEU A 363 -3.08 -11.13 -6.53
N THR A 364 -1.84 -10.71 -6.29
CA THR A 364 -1.49 -9.75 -5.23
C THR A 364 -1.44 -8.30 -5.72
N PHE A 365 -1.57 -8.05 -7.01
CA PHE A 365 -1.53 -6.71 -7.57
C PHE A 365 -2.80 -5.93 -7.18
N GLY A 366 -2.63 -4.84 -6.44
CA GLY A 366 -3.75 -3.98 -6.00
C GLY A 366 -4.65 -4.58 -4.90
N ASP A 367 -4.48 -5.86 -4.54
CA ASP A 367 -5.35 -6.57 -3.60
C ASP A 367 -4.71 -6.67 -2.20
N GLY A 368 -5.23 -5.90 -1.24
CA GLY A 368 -4.75 -5.91 0.14
C GLY A 368 -5.04 -7.21 0.90
N VAL A 369 -6.19 -7.84 0.61
CA VAL A 369 -6.63 -9.07 1.30
C VAL A 369 -5.75 -10.23 0.90
N ASN A 370 -5.46 -10.37 -0.38
CA ASN A 370 -4.57 -11.42 -0.88
C ASN A 370 -3.14 -11.26 -0.35
N LYS A 371 -2.63 -10.02 -0.24
CA LYS A 371 -1.31 -9.76 0.35
C LYS A 371 -1.24 -10.22 1.80
N ALA A 372 -2.22 -9.82 2.62
CA ALA A 372 -2.30 -10.19 4.03
C ALA A 372 -2.44 -11.72 4.18
N THR A 373 -3.27 -12.34 3.34
CA THR A 373 -3.47 -13.80 3.33
C THR A 373 -2.17 -14.54 3.05
N LEU A 374 -1.42 -14.18 1.99
CA LEU A 374 -0.12 -14.82 1.72
C LEU A 374 0.89 -14.59 2.85
N CYS A 375 0.94 -13.38 3.43
CA CYS A 375 1.82 -13.09 4.55
C CYS A 375 1.44 -13.84 5.84
N SER A 376 0.20 -14.31 5.96
CA SER A 376 -0.20 -15.19 7.08
C SER A 376 0.33 -16.62 6.90
N MET A 377 0.61 -17.05 5.67
CA MET A 377 1.11 -18.38 5.34
C MET A 377 2.63 -18.46 5.58
N LYS A 378 3.07 -18.56 6.84
CA LYS A 378 4.50 -18.50 7.21
C LYS A 378 5.38 -19.54 6.50
N SER A 379 4.91 -20.78 6.34
CA SER A 379 5.67 -21.83 5.66
C SER A 379 5.88 -21.51 4.17
N PHE A 380 4.82 -21.09 3.49
CA PHE A 380 4.91 -20.57 2.13
C PHE A 380 5.86 -19.37 2.04
N MET A 381 5.78 -18.39 2.95
CA MET A 381 6.66 -17.22 2.92
C MET A 381 8.14 -17.57 3.05
N ARG A 382 8.48 -18.57 3.88
CA ARG A 382 9.85 -19.11 3.97
C ARG A 382 10.27 -19.78 2.66
N ALA A 383 9.40 -20.63 2.09
CA ALA A 383 9.65 -21.29 0.82
C ALA A 383 9.76 -20.28 -0.35
N LEU A 384 9.01 -19.18 -0.33
CA LEU A 384 9.10 -18.12 -1.32
C LEU A 384 10.47 -17.43 -1.25
N VAL A 385 10.92 -17.04 -0.05
CA VAL A 385 12.19 -16.32 0.12
C VAL A 385 13.40 -17.19 -0.14
N SER A 386 13.35 -18.50 0.14
CA SER A 386 14.44 -19.41 -0.23
C SER A 386 14.69 -19.44 -1.74
N GLN A 387 13.67 -19.19 -2.58
CA GLN A 387 13.85 -19.14 -4.04
C GLN A 387 14.79 -18.02 -4.51
N LEU A 388 15.07 -17.01 -3.68
CA LEU A 388 16.07 -15.98 -3.98
C LEU A 388 17.51 -16.54 -4.06
N LYS A 389 17.75 -17.75 -3.54
CA LYS A 389 19.03 -18.47 -3.65
C LYS A 389 19.16 -19.31 -4.92
N SER A 390 18.06 -19.57 -5.63
CA SER A 390 18.04 -20.44 -6.81
C SER A 390 19.06 -20.00 -7.87
N ASN A 391 19.65 -20.93 -8.61
CA ASN A 391 20.53 -20.61 -9.74
C ASN A 391 19.77 -20.02 -10.95
N SER A 392 18.42 -20.07 -10.94
CA SER A 392 17.60 -19.44 -11.98
C SER A 392 17.31 -17.98 -11.65
N GLU A 393 17.96 -17.06 -12.36
CA GLU A 393 17.68 -15.62 -12.23
C GLU A 393 16.24 -15.26 -12.58
N GLU A 394 15.59 -15.98 -13.51
CA GLU A 394 14.17 -15.79 -13.81
C GLU A 394 13.28 -16.14 -12.62
N LEU A 395 13.62 -17.19 -11.87
CA LEU A 395 12.89 -17.53 -10.64
C LEU A 395 13.13 -16.47 -9.56
N ARG A 396 14.38 -16.02 -9.37
CA ARG A 396 14.69 -14.89 -8.46
C ARG A 396 13.88 -13.64 -8.82
N GLN A 397 13.76 -13.32 -10.12
CA GLN A 397 12.99 -12.16 -10.60
C GLN A 397 11.51 -12.26 -10.27
N VAL A 398 10.91 -13.43 -10.49
CA VAL A 398 9.50 -13.68 -10.18
C VAL A 398 9.26 -13.60 -8.67
N THR A 399 10.11 -14.22 -7.86
CA THR A 399 10.06 -14.15 -6.40
C THR A 399 10.16 -12.70 -5.90
N ALA A 400 11.09 -11.92 -6.43
CA ALA A 400 11.21 -10.50 -6.12
C ALA A 400 9.96 -9.71 -6.50
N SER A 401 9.28 -10.08 -7.60
CA SER A 401 8.04 -9.43 -8.04
C SER A 401 6.88 -9.69 -7.06
N VAL A 402 6.76 -10.91 -6.53
CA VAL A 402 5.80 -11.22 -5.46
C VAL A 402 6.12 -10.39 -4.22
N LEU A 403 7.36 -10.41 -3.74
CA LEU A 403 7.79 -9.67 -2.55
C LEU A 403 7.62 -8.14 -2.70
N ARG A 404 7.83 -7.60 -3.90
CA ARG A 404 7.55 -6.18 -4.20
C ARG A 404 6.07 -5.85 -4.01
N ASN A 405 5.17 -6.70 -4.50
CA ASN A 405 3.73 -6.48 -4.34
C ASN A 405 3.29 -6.60 -2.87
N LEU A 406 3.81 -7.62 -2.16
CA LEU A 406 3.53 -7.85 -0.74
C LEU A 406 4.03 -6.69 0.15
N SER A 407 5.18 -6.08 -0.20
CA SER A 407 5.75 -4.97 0.55
C SER A 407 5.12 -3.60 0.22
N TRP A 408 4.39 -3.48 -0.88
CA TRP A 408 3.73 -2.23 -1.27
C TRP A 408 2.42 -2.03 -0.51
N ARG A 409 2.34 -0.93 0.28
CA ARG A 409 1.20 -0.61 1.16
C ARG A 409 0.79 -1.80 2.04
N ALA A 410 1.79 -2.49 2.58
CA ALA A 410 1.60 -3.61 3.48
C ALA A 410 0.96 -3.17 4.81
N ASP A 411 0.02 -3.96 5.32
CA ASP A 411 -0.51 -3.81 6.67
C ASP A 411 0.56 -4.17 7.73
N PRO A 412 0.36 -3.79 9.01
CA PRO A 412 1.34 -4.06 10.06
C PRO A 412 1.71 -5.54 10.23
N GLY A 413 0.75 -6.46 10.05
CA GLY A 413 0.99 -7.90 10.12
C GLY A 413 1.90 -8.38 8.99
N SER A 414 1.60 -7.97 7.75
CA SER A 414 2.44 -8.28 6.59
C SER A 414 3.86 -7.72 6.71
N LYS A 415 4.02 -6.47 7.18
CA LYS A 415 5.35 -5.87 7.44
C LYS A 415 6.15 -6.71 8.44
N LYS A 416 5.51 -7.13 9.53
CA LYS A 416 6.12 -7.99 10.56
C LYS A 416 6.58 -9.33 9.97
N THR A 417 5.71 -10.02 9.24
CA THR A 417 6.07 -11.30 8.59
C THR A 417 7.26 -11.12 7.65
N LEU A 418 7.22 -10.14 6.74
CA LEU A 418 8.29 -9.92 5.75
C LEU A 418 9.66 -9.68 6.40
N ARG A 419 9.68 -9.04 7.57
CA ARG A 419 10.90 -8.88 8.38
C ARG A 419 11.33 -10.21 9.02
N GLU A 420 10.42 -10.89 9.73
CA GLU A 420 10.71 -12.14 10.44
C GLU A 420 11.25 -13.25 9.54
N ILE A 421 10.77 -13.33 8.30
CA ILE A 421 11.22 -14.31 7.31
C ILE A 421 12.53 -13.92 6.61
N GLY A 422 13.15 -12.79 6.98
CA GLY A 422 14.48 -12.38 6.50
C GLY A 422 14.50 -11.93 5.03
N SER A 423 13.37 -11.45 4.48
CA SER A 423 13.28 -11.07 3.06
C SER A 423 14.29 -10.00 2.66
N VAL A 424 14.55 -9.03 3.54
CA VAL A 424 15.47 -7.90 3.30
C VAL A 424 16.89 -8.38 3.04
N VAL A 425 17.46 -9.15 3.98
CA VAL A 425 18.83 -9.67 3.88
C VAL A 425 18.97 -10.57 2.64
N MET A 426 17.96 -11.40 2.36
CA MET A 426 17.97 -12.31 1.22
C MET A 426 17.91 -11.57 -0.12
N LEU A 427 17.07 -10.54 -0.23
CA LEU A 427 17.00 -9.70 -1.43
C LEU A 427 18.29 -8.90 -1.64
N THR A 428 18.89 -8.35 -0.57
CA THR A 428 20.16 -7.60 -0.68
C THR A 428 21.28 -8.49 -1.20
N ARG A 429 21.42 -9.72 -0.66
CA ARG A 429 22.41 -10.69 -1.17
C ARG A 429 22.12 -11.07 -2.62
N ALA A 430 20.87 -11.39 -2.95
CA ALA A 430 20.49 -11.75 -4.31
C ALA A 430 20.77 -10.61 -5.31
N ALA A 431 20.54 -9.34 -4.93
CA ALA A 431 20.82 -8.18 -5.78
C ALA A 431 22.30 -8.09 -6.19
N MET A 432 23.21 -8.46 -5.29
CA MET A 432 24.65 -8.38 -5.50
C MET A 432 25.21 -9.53 -6.36
N GLU A 433 24.44 -10.60 -6.54
CA GLU A 433 24.86 -11.81 -7.27
C GLU A 433 24.30 -11.87 -8.71
N VAL A 434 23.16 -11.21 -8.98
CA VAL A 434 22.46 -11.32 -10.27
C VAL A 434 23.16 -10.54 -11.37
N LYS A 435 23.09 -11.07 -12.60
CA LYS A 435 23.70 -10.47 -13.79
C LYS A 435 22.67 -9.86 -14.74
N LYS A 436 21.44 -10.37 -14.77
CA LYS A 436 20.39 -9.86 -15.66
C LYS A 436 19.79 -8.58 -15.09
N GLU A 437 19.82 -7.52 -15.90
CA GLU A 437 19.29 -6.19 -15.52
C GLU A 437 17.81 -6.24 -15.10
N ALA A 438 16.98 -7.05 -15.80
CA ALA A 438 15.56 -7.20 -15.47
C ALA A 438 15.34 -7.83 -14.08
N THR A 439 16.18 -8.79 -13.70
CA THR A 439 16.18 -9.43 -12.39
C THR A 439 16.62 -8.45 -11.32
N LEU A 440 17.74 -7.78 -11.54
CA LEU A 440 18.26 -6.75 -10.63
C LEU A 440 17.22 -5.65 -10.37
N LYS A 441 16.58 -5.13 -11.43
CA LYS A 441 15.52 -4.13 -11.34
C LYS A 441 14.37 -4.58 -10.42
N SER A 442 13.94 -5.83 -10.56
CA SER A 442 12.82 -6.37 -9.76
C SER A 442 13.20 -6.53 -8.29
N ILE A 443 14.43 -6.97 -8.01
CA ILE A 443 14.97 -7.10 -6.65
C ILE A 443 15.11 -5.72 -5.99
N LEU A 444 15.74 -4.75 -6.66
CA LEU A 444 15.90 -3.40 -6.12
C LEU A 444 14.55 -2.72 -5.88
N SER A 445 13.56 -2.95 -6.75
CA SER A 445 12.21 -2.41 -6.55
C SER A 445 11.54 -2.97 -5.29
N ALA A 446 11.73 -4.26 -4.97
CA ALA A 446 11.26 -4.84 -3.71
C ALA A 446 12.00 -4.27 -2.48
N LEU A 447 13.33 -4.13 -2.57
CA LEU A 447 14.14 -3.54 -1.50
C LEU A 447 13.79 -2.07 -1.24
N TRP A 448 13.46 -1.31 -2.28
CA TRP A 448 13.03 0.08 -2.11
C TRP A 448 11.79 0.15 -1.22
N ASN A 449 10.77 -0.67 -1.47
CA ASN A 449 9.58 -0.74 -0.62
C ASN A 449 9.94 -1.15 0.82
N LEU A 450 10.69 -2.24 0.99
CA LEU A 450 11.03 -2.77 2.32
C LEU A 450 11.90 -1.81 3.15
N SER A 451 12.81 -1.08 2.52
CA SER A 451 13.68 -0.10 3.19
C SER A 451 12.92 1.09 3.79
N ALA A 452 11.68 1.33 3.35
CA ALA A 452 10.79 2.35 3.90
C ALA A 452 9.99 1.88 5.12
N HIS A 453 9.93 0.56 5.40
CA HIS A 453 8.99 0.03 6.40
C HIS A 453 9.36 0.33 7.85
N CYS A 454 10.63 0.20 8.22
CA CYS A 454 11.12 0.38 9.60
C CYS A 454 12.63 0.59 9.63
N THR A 455 13.17 0.97 10.79
CA THR A 455 14.61 1.23 10.99
C THR A 455 15.42 -0.05 11.00
N GLU A 456 14.87 -1.18 11.48
CA GLU A 456 15.54 -2.48 11.48
C GLU A 456 15.82 -2.95 10.06
N ASN A 457 14.86 -2.79 9.13
CA ASN A 457 15.09 -3.11 7.72
C ASN A 457 16.24 -2.27 7.13
N LYS A 458 16.37 -1.00 7.52
CA LYS A 458 17.49 -0.16 7.08
C LYS A 458 18.82 -0.69 7.63
N ALA A 459 18.85 -1.06 8.90
CA ALA A 459 20.02 -1.65 9.54
C ALA A 459 20.42 -2.98 8.87
N ASP A 460 19.45 -3.85 8.58
CA ASP A 460 19.66 -5.13 7.90
C ASP A 460 20.30 -4.96 6.51
N ILE A 461 19.86 -3.97 5.72
CA ILE A 461 20.46 -3.66 4.42
C ILE A 461 21.92 -3.23 4.60
N CYS A 462 22.19 -2.31 5.52
CA CYS A 462 23.53 -1.78 5.74
C CYS A 462 24.49 -2.82 6.35
N ALA A 463 23.98 -3.77 7.13
CA ALA A 463 24.76 -4.82 7.77
C ALA A 463 25.24 -5.92 6.80
N VAL A 464 24.65 -6.02 5.60
CA VAL A 464 25.15 -6.96 4.58
C VAL A 464 26.50 -6.45 4.05
N GLN A 465 27.52 -7.29 4.18
CA GLN A 465 28.88 -6.99 3.76
C GLN A 465 28.91 -6.48 2.31
N THR A 466 29.60 -5.36 2.06
CA THR A 466 29.69 -4.67 0.75
C THR A 466 28.38 -4.14 0.13
N ALA A 467 27.23 -4.25 0.81
CA ALA A 467 25.95 -3.79 0.26
C ALA A 467 25.90 -2.27 0.01
N LEU A 468 26.51 -1.46 0.89
CA LEU A 468 26.57 0.00 0.69
C LEU A 468 27.38 0.39 -0.55
N ALA A 469 28.56 -0.23 -0.74
CA ALA A 469 29.37 -0.05 -1.93
C ALA A 469 28.60 -0.44 -3.21
N PHE A 470 27.90 -1.57 -3.16
CA PHE A 470 27.02 -2.02 -4.23
C PHE A 470 25.90 -1.00 -4.52
N LEU A 471 25.18 -0.51 -3.50
CA LEU A 471 24.14 0.50 -3.67
C LEU A 471 24.69 1.78 -4.31
N VAL A 472 25.88 2.26 -3.91
CA VAL A 472 26.51 3.42 -4.55
C VAL A 472 26.82 3.12 -6.03
N SER A 473 27.28 1.91 -6.36
CA SER A 473 27.54 1.52 -7.75
C SER A 473 26.28 1.54 -8.64
N THR A 474 25.08 1.33 -8.06
CA THR A 474 23.83 1.40 -8.82
C THR A 474 23.46 2.82 -9.28
N LEU A 475 24.00 3.86 -8.62
CA LEU A 475 23.73 5.27 -8.93
C LEU A 475 24.30 5.73 -10.28
N SER A 476 25.31 5.02 -10.78
CA SER A 476 25.99 5.28 -12.05
C SER A 476 25.88 4.09 -13.02
N TYR A 477 24.91 3.21 -12.77
CA TYR A 477 24.70 2.00 -13.57
C TYR A 477 24.39 2.33 -15.04
N LYS A 478 25.12 1.68 -15.96
CA LYS A 478 24.94 1.84 -17.41
C LYS A 478 24.04 0.74 -17.95
N SER A 479 22.76 1.08 -18.16
CA SER A 479 21.80 0.17 -18.79
C SER A 479 22.07 -0.01 -20.29
N GLN A 480 21.95 -1.25 -20.77
CA GLN A 480 22.03 -1.53 -22.21
C GLN A 480 20.86 -0.94 -23.00
N SER A 481 19.73 -0.70 -22.33
CA SER A 481 18.50 -0.15 -22.90
C SER A 481 18.33 1.35 -22.65
N ASN A 482 19.36 2.02 -22.12
CA ASN A 482 19.30 3.41 -21.61
C ASN A 482 18.20 3.63 -20.54
N SER A 483 17.76 2.56 -19.87
CA SER A 483 16.79 2.68 -18.78
C SER A 483 17.44 3.28 -17.54
N LEU A 484 16.76 4.25 -16.92
CA LEU A 484 17.17 4.84 -15.64
C LEU A 484 16.71 4.03 -14.43
N ALA A 485 16.02 2.91 -14.64
CA ALA A 485 15.33 2.18 -13.57
C ALA A 485 16.29 1.69 -12.47
N ILE A 486 17.49 1.20 -12.80
CA ILE A 486 18.45 0.75 -11.78
C ILE A 486 18.90 1.93 -10.89
N ILE A 487 19.19 3.07 -11.51
CA ILE A 487 19.60 4.30 -10.81
C ILE A 487 18.47 4.79 -9.91
N GLU A 488 17.23 4.80 -10.40
CA GLU A 488 16.06 5.22 -9.64
C GLU A 488 15.81 4.32 -8.42
N ASN A 489 15.81 3.00 -8.62
CA ASN A 489 15.56 2.05 -7.52
C ASN A 489 16.71 2.06 -6.50
N GLY A 490 17.96 2.00 -6.98
CA GLY A 490 19.14 2.06 -6.13
C GLY A 490 19.25 3.34 -5.31
N GLY A 491 19.02 4.49 -5.96
CA GLY A 491 18.95 5.79 -5.28
C GLY A 491 17.79 5.88 -4.29
N GLY A 492 16.65 5.24 -4.57
CA GLY A 492 15.51 5.18 -3.66
C GLY A 492 15.83 4.40 -2.38
N ILE A 493 16.49 3.24 -2.51
CA ILE A 493 16.97 2.47 -1.36
C ILE A 493 17.98 3.31 -0.56
N LEU A 494 18.99 3.88 -1.24
CA LEU A 494 20.03 4.67 -0.59
C LEU A 494 19.44 5.86 0.17
N ARG A 495 18.48 6.57 -0.44
CA ARG A 495 17.73 7.65 0.22
C ARG A 495 17.10 7.16 1.52
N ASN A 496 16.42 6.02 1.52
CA ASN A 496 15.74 5.51 2.72
C ASN A 496 16.72 5.12 3.83
N VAL A 497 17.81 4.43 3.47
CA VAL A 497 18.83 3.99 4.45
C VAL A 497 19.78 5.10 4.87
N SER A 498 19.86 6.22 4.13
CA SER A 498 20.79 7.32 4.42
C SER A 498 20.60 7.94 5.81
N SER A 499 19.37 7.90 6.35
CA SER A 499 19.09 8.28 7.74
C SER A 499 19.84 7.43 8.77
N HIS A 500 19.99 6.12 8.51
CA HIS A 500 20.76 5.21 9.35
C HIS A 500 22.27 5.29 9.07
N ILE A 501 22.67 5.51 7.81
CA ILE A 501 24.08 5.76 7.45
C ILE A 501 24.60 7.03 8.14
N ALA A 502 23.76 8.07 8.22
CA ALA A 502 24.16 9.38 8.74
C ALA A 502 24.65 9.35 10.20
N THR A 503 24.25 8.34 10.99
CA THR A 503 24.63 8.17 12.40
C THR A 503 25.88 7.30 12.59
N ARG A 504 26.47 6.77 11.51
CA ARG A 504 27.56 5.80 11.54
C ARG A 504 28.71 6.20 10.64
N GLU A 505 29.84 6.55 11.24
CA GLU A 505 31.02 7.05 10.52
C GLU A 505 31.68 5.97 9.64
N ASP A 506 31.63 4.70 10.05
CA ASP A 506 32.12 3.59 9.25
C ASP A 506 31.31 3.42 7.95
N TYR A 507 29.99 3.58 8.01
CA TYR A 507 29.13 3.58 6.82
C TYR A 507 29.33 4.82 5.95
N ARG A 508 29.51 6.01 6.55
CA ARG A 508 29.87 7.23 5.81
C ARG A 508 31.20 7.05 5.08
N GLN A 509 32.19 6.41 5.70
CA GLN A 509 33.49 6.19 5.09
C GLN A 509 33.36 5.33 3.82
N VAL A 510 32.54 4.27 3.83
CA VAL A 510 32.26 3.47 2.63
C VAL A 510 31.67 4.33 1.49
N LEU A 511 30.76 5.25 1.79
CA LEU A 511 30.19 6.17 0.80
C LEU A 511 31.24 7.12 0.22
N ARG A 512 32.18 7.60 1.05
CA ARG A 512 33.30 8.45 0.59
C ARG A 512 34.25 7.69 -0.32
N ASP A 513 34.60 6.45 0.05
CA ASP A 513 35.50 5.60 -0.74
C ASP A 513 34.95 5.35 -2.15
N HIS A 514 33.62 5.44 -2.33
CA HIS A 514 32.93 5.26 -3.61
C HIS A 514 32.44 6.58 -4.23
N ASN A 515 32.95 7.74 -3.79
CA ASN A 515 32.61 9.07 -4.32
C ASN A 515 31.11 9.38 -4.35
N CYS A 516 30.34 8.87 -3.38
CA CYS A 516 28.89 8.96 -3.39
C CYS A 516 28.37 10.40 -3.46
N LEU A 517 28.95 11.33 -2.69
CA LEU A 517 28.51 12.74 -2.68
C LEU A 517 28.64 13.40 -4.07
N GLN A 518 29.75 13.14 -4.78
CA GLN A 518 29.95 13.67 -6.14
C GLN A 518 28.89 13.13 -7.10
N ILE A 519 28.62 11.83 -7.05
CA ILE A 519 27.59 11.19 -7.89
C ILE A 519 26.21 11.80 -7.60
N LEU A 520 25.87 12.00 -6.32
CA LEU A 520 24.59 12.61 -5.92
C LEU A 520 24.47 14.06 -6.41
N LEU A 521 25.55 14.84 -6.37
CA LEU A 521 25.55 16.20 -6.93
C LEU A 521 25.34 16.18 -8.44
N ASP A 522 26.01 15.29 -9.18
CA ASP A 522 25.80 15.16 -10.63
C ASP A 522 24.34 14.78 -10.95
N GLN A 523 23.74 13.91 -10.14
CA GLN A 523 22.34 13.51 -10.27
C GLN A 523 21.32 14.64 -10.05
N LEU A 524 21.68 15.74 -9.38
CA LEU A 524 20.82 16.93 -9.26
C LEU A 524 20.50 17.59 -10.61
N ARG A 525 21.29 17.29 -11.66
CA ARG A 525 21.10 17.78 -13.03
C ARG A 525 20.33 16.79 -13.91
N SER A 526 19.89 15.65 -13.36
CA SER A 526 19.16 14.63 -14.09
C SER A 526 17.80 15.11 -14.58
N HIS A 527 17.36 14.60 -15.74
CA HIS A 527 16.02 14.82 -16.27
C HIS A 527 14.96 13.95 -15.57
N SER A 528 15.37 12.92 -14.81
CA SER A 528 14.44 12.11 -14.01
C SER A 528 14.20 12.77 -12.66
N LEU A 529 12.95 13.17 -12.41
CA LEU A 529 12.51 13.71 -11.13
C LEU A 529 12.70 12.74 -9.96
N THR A 530 12.60 11.43 -10.22
CA THR A 530 12.85 10.39 -9.22
C THR A 530 14.30 10.42 -8.77
N ILE A 531 15.24 10.51 -9.73
CA ILE A 531 16.66 10.61 -9.45
C ILE A 531 16.97 11.88 -8.66
N VAL A 532 16.48 13.04 -9.10
CA VAL A 532 16.72 14.33 -8.43
C VAL A 532 16.14 14.31 -7.01
N SER A 533 14.93 13.78 -6.83
CA SER A 533 14.27 13.63 -5.52
C SER A 533 15.07 12.72 -4.58
N ASN A 534 15.57 11.59 -5.09
CA ASN A 534 16.40 10.66 -4.33
C ASN A 534 17.74 11.29 -3.93
N ALA A 535 18.38 12.02 -4.83
CA ALA A 535 19.62 12.74 -4.56
C ALA A 535 19.43 13.81 -3.48
N CYS A 536 18.43 14.69 -3.61
CA CYS A 536 18.11 15.71 -2.60
C CYS A 536 17.81 15.08 -1.24
N GLY A 537 17.00 14.01 -1.18
CA GLY A 537 16.68 13.34 0.07
C GLY A 537 17.88 12.66 0.73
N THR A 538 18.79 12.10 -0.06
CA THR A 538 20.04 11.50 0.46
C THR A 538 20.99 12.58 0.96
N LEU A 539 21.17 13.66 0.20
CA LEU A 539 21.99 14.82 0.57
C LEU A 539 21.46 15.53 1.82
N TRP A 540 20.15 15.60 2.00
CA TRP A 540 19.55 16.11 3.24
C TRP A 540 20.08 15.35 4.46
N ASN A 541 20.02 14.02 4.45
CA ASN A 541 20.49 13.22 5.57
C ASN A 541 22.02 13.29 5.75
N LEU A 542 22.79 13.20 4.65
CA LEU A 542 24.26 13.18 4.72
C LEU A 542 24.90 14.54 5.03
N SER A 543 24.25 15.64 4.67
CA SER A 543 24.71 17.00 5.00
C SER A 543 24.56 17.35 6.49
N ALA A 544 23.83 16.55 7.26
CA ALA A 544 23.64 16.76 8.68
C ALA A 544 24.80 16.18 9.51
N ARG A 545 25.25 16.93 10.51
CA ARG A 545 26.06 16.47 11.66
C ARG A 545 27.35 15.71 11.28
N CYS A 546 28.01 16.09 10.18
CA CYS A 546 29.32 15.55 9.79
C CYS A 546 30.16 16.64 9.11
N ALA A 547 31.13 17.21 9.83
CA ALA A 547 31.95 18.32 9.34
C ALA A 547 32.71 17.96 8.06
N LYS A 548 33.25 16.74 7.98
CA LYS A 548 33.99 16.23 6.81
C LYS A 548 33.12 16.22 5.55
N ASP A 549 31.90 15.66 5.64
CA ASP A 549 30.99 15.59 4.49
C ASP A 549 30.45 16.98 4.12
N GLN A 550 30.21 17.84 5.12
CA GLN A 550 29.80 19.23 4.91
C GLN A 550 30.88 20.01 4.15
N GLU A 551 32.14 19.90 4.57
CA GLU A 551 33.29 20.54 3.91
C GLU A 551 33.43 20.05 2.46
N THR A 552 33.39 18.74 2.23
CA THR A 552 33.42 18.16 0.88
C THR A 552 32.26 18.67 0.00
N LEU A 553 31.04 18.78 0.54
CA LEU A 553 29.89 19.33 -0.19
C LEU A 553 30.08 20.82 -0.53
N TRP A 554 30.71 21.59 0.33
CA TRP A 554 31.06 22.99 0.05
C TRP A 554 32.10 23.09 -1.08
N GLU A 555 33.17 22.30 -1.01
CA GLU A 555 34.24 22.25 -2.02
C GLU A 555 33.71 21.86 -3.40
N GLN A 556 32.78 20.91 -3.47
CA GLN A 556 32.14 20.46 -4.70
C GLN A 556 31.02 21.39 -5.21
N GLY A 557 30.79 22.52 -4.54
CA GLY A 557 29.84 23.54 -4.99
C GLY A 557 28.37 23.17 -4.79
N ALA A 558 28.03 22.27 -3.85
CA ALA A 558 26.66 21.82 -3.60
C ALA A 558 25.69 22.99 -3.34
N VAL A 559 26.15 24.05 -2.69
CA VAL A 559 25.34 25.22 -2.30
C VAL A 559 24.66 25.89 -3.49
N SER A 560 25.37 26.10 -4.61
CA SER A 560 24.79 26.75 -5.80
C SER A 560 23.77 25.83 -6.48
N MET A 561 24.07 24.54 -6.53
CA MET A 561 23.21 23.52 -7.14
C MET A 561 21.90 23.37 -6.37
N LEU A 562 21.96 23.26 -5.04
CA LEU A 562 20.79 23.13 -4.17
C LEU A 562 19.92 24.40 -4.20
N LYS A 563 20.53 25.60 -4.25
CA LYS A 563 19.79 26.87 -4.38
C LYS A 563 18.91 26.95 -5.63
N ASN A 564 19.31 26.31 -6.74
CA ASN A 564 18.50 26.29 -7.95
C ASN A 564 17.26 25.38 -7.81
N LEU A 565 17.24 24.48 -6.82
CA LEU A 565 16.19 23.49 -6.64
C LEU A 565 15.20 23.80 -5.52
N ILE A 566 15.49 24.78 -4.64
CA ILE A 566 14.59 25.14 -3.52
C ILE A 566 13.21 25.62 -3.99
N ASN A 567 13.15 26.24 -5.17
CA ASN A 567 11.91 26.74 -5.78
C ASN A 567 11.32 25.74 -6.78
N SER A 568 11.72 24.46 -6.72
CA SER A 568 11.17 23.42 -7.58
C SER A 568 9.67 23.27 -7.36
N LYS A 569 8.92 23.09 -8.45
CA LYS A 569 7.48 22.77 -8.39
C LYS A 569 7.20 21.43 -7.69
N HIS A 570 8.21 20.57 -7.59
CA HIS A 570 8.10 19.28 -6.91
C HIS A 570 8.46 19.42 -5.44
N LYS A 571 7.46 19.33 -4.57
CA LYS A 571 7.59 19.54 -3.12
C LYS A 571 8.73 18.75 -2.48
N MET A 572 8.92 17.47 -2.84
CA MET A 572 9.98 16.64 -2.27
C MET A 572 11.39 17.11 -2.66
N ILE A 573 11.55 17.62 -3.89
CA ILE A 573 12.83 18.17 -4.37
C ILE A 573 13.10 19.51 -3.67
N ALA A 574 12.11 20.39 -3.61
CA ALA A 574 12.20 21.68 -2.93
C ALA A 574 12.55 21.50 -1.45
N MET A 575 11.79 20.67 -0.72
CA MET A 575 12.01 20.41 0.70
C MET A 575 13.37 19.76 0.97
N GLY A 576 13.75 18.72 0.21
CA GLY A 576 15.04 18.05 0.40
C GLY A 576 16.23 18.98 0.11
N SER A 577 16.14 19.78 -0.95
CA SER A 577 17.19 20.74 -1.30
C SER A 577 17.30 21.89 -0.30
N GLN A 578 16.17 22.41 0.18
CA GLN A 578 16.12 23.45 1.21
C GLN A 578 16.72 22.97 2.53
N ALA A 579 16.38 21.75 2.98
CA ALA A 579 16.89 21.19 4.21
C ALA A 579 18.40 20.88 4.14
N ALA A 580 18.87 20.31 3.01
CA ALA A 580 20.30 20.11 2.78
C ALA A 580 21.07 21.44 2.75
N LEU A 581 20.50 22.46 2.08
CA LEU A 581 21.09 23.79 2.02
C LEU A 581 21.19 24.44 3.41
N ARG A 582 20.14 24.32 4.23
CA ARG A 582 20.12 24.81 5.62
C ARG A 582 21.25 24.19 6.44
N ASN A 583 21.42 22.86 6.37
CA ASN A 583 22.50 22.15 7.07
C ASN A 583 23.88 22.69 6.66
N LEU A 584 24.10 22.91 5.36
CA LEU A 584 25.36 23.43 4.84
C LEU A 584 25.61 24.88 5.23
N MET A 585 24.57 25.74 5.23
CA MET A 585 24.70 27.14 5.64
C MET A 585 25.06 27.27 7.13
N GLN A 586 24.49 26.41 7.98
CA GLN A 586 24.85 26.35 9.40
C GLN A 586 26.29 25.91 9.62
N ALA A 587 26.82 25.04 8.75
CA ALA A 587 28.19 24.51 8.81
C ALA A 587 29.17 25.24 7.88
N ARG A 588 28.95 26.53 7.61
CA ARG A 588 29.76 27.30 6.64
C ARG A 588 31.25 27.40 7.04
N PRO A 589 32.19 26.90 6.19
CA PRO A 589 33.62 27.01 6.46
C PRO A 589 34.12 28.47 6.46
N ALA A 590 35.15 28.75 7.26
CA ALA A 590 35.70 30.09 7.45
C ALA A 590 36.25 30.72 6.14
N VAL A 591 36.84 29.91 5.26
CA VAL A 591 37.38 30.34 3.96
C VAL A 591 36.30 30.99 3.09
N TYR A 592 35.10 30.41 3.08
CA TYR A 592 33.96 30.96 2.34
C TYR A 592 33.31 32.15 3.06
N ARG A 593 33.53 32.34 4.36
CA ARG A 593 33.07 33.50 5.13
C ARG A 593 33.82 34.77 4.68
N ASN A 594 35.14 34.66 4.52
CA ASN A 594 36.02 35.78 4.17
C ASN A 594 35.96 36.21 2.68
N LEU A 595 35.68 35.28 1.76
CA LEU A 595 35.49 35.60 0.33
C LEU A 595 34.27 36.52 0.08
N GLN A 596 33.27 36.50 0.97
CA GLN A 596 32.14 37.44 0.89
C GLN A 596 32.45 38.78 1.56
N ASP A 597 33.13 38.79 2.71
CA ASP A 597 33.53 40.04 3.39
C ASP A 597 34.57 40.85 2.60
N SER A 598 35.35 40.20 1.73
CA SER A 598 36.28 40.87 0.83
C SER A 598 35.58 41.65 -0.28
N SER A 599 34.31 41.32 -0.58
CA SER A 599 33.47 42.01 -1.57
C SER A 599 32.60 43.14 -0.97
N SER A 600 32.66 43.33 0.35
CA SER A 600 31.86 44.32 1.09
C SER A 600 32.71 45.46 1.67
N LYS A 601 33.56 46.08 0.84
CA LYS A 601 34.12 47.42 1.12
C LYS A 601 33.24 48.55 0.56
N THR A 602 31.92 48.39 0.58
CA THR A 602 30.96 49.50 0.45
C THR A 602 29.88 49.33 1.51
N ASN A 603 29.53 50.43 2.18
CA ASN A 603 28.79 50.50 3.44
C ASN A 603 27.28 50.18 3.31
N SER A 604 26.93 49.17 2.53
CA SER A 604 25.57 48.68 2.39
C SER A 604 25.60 47.17 2.15
N PRO A 605 24.80 46.35 2.84
CA PRO A 605 24.79 44.91 2.59
C PRO A 605 24.41 44.69 1.13
N GLY A 606 25.35 44.13 0.34
CA GLY A 606 25.17 43.95 -1.10
C GLY A 606 23.91 43.14 -1.42
N LEU A 607 23.37 43.28 -2.63
CA LEU A 607 22.17 42.58 -3.08
C LEU A 607 22.22 41.08 -2.78
N HIS A 608 23.42 40.48 -2.84
CA HIS A 608 23.67 39.08 -2.51
C HIS A 608 23.50 38.75 -1.02
N VAL A 609 23.96 39.63 -0.12
CA VAL A 609 23.77 39.51 1.34
C VAL A 609 22.30 39.72 1.71
N ARG A 610 21.61 40.64 1.03
CA ARG A 610 20.16 40.86 1.19
C ARG A 610 19.35 39.66 0.68
N LYS A 611 19.71 39.09 -0.49
CA LYS A 611 19.11 37.85 -1.02
C LYS A 611 19.34 36.66 -0.08
N MET A 612 20.53 36.53 0.50
CA MET A 612 20.85 35.48 1.48
C MET A 612 20.05 35.63 2.79
N LYS A 613 19.96 36.85 3.35
CA LYS A 613 19.14 37.11 4.55
C LYS A 613 17.64 36.92 4.29
N ALA A 614 17.14 37.30 3.12
CA ALA A 614 15.77 36.99 2.71
C ALA A 614 15.55 35.48 2.58
N LEU A 615 16.53 34.74 2.06
CA LEU A 615 16.49 33.27 1.98
C LEU A 615 16.52 32.60 3.36
N GLU A 616 17.35 33.07 4.29
CA GLU A 616 17.38 32.60 5.68
C GLU A 616 16.04 32.83 6.38
N ALA A 617 15.32 33.89 6.02
CA ALA A 617 13.97 34.16 6.49
C ALA A 617 12.88 33.30 5.80
N GLU A 618 13.13 32.81 4.56
CA GLU A 618 12.26 31.88 3.83
C GLU A 618 12.49 30.40 4.21
N ILE A 619 13.59 30.08 4.90
CA ILE A 619 13.87 28.74 5.42
C ILE A 619 12.97 28.47 6.62
N ASP A 620 11.98 27.58 6.44
CA ASP A 620 11.02 27.21 7.49
C ASP A 620 11.74 26.72 8.76
N PRO A 621 11.62 27.42 9.89
CA PRO A 621 12.30 27.04 11.12
C PRO A 621 11.80 25.69 11.67
N THR A 622 10.60 25.24 11.33
CA THR A 622 9.93 24.05 11.89
C THR A 622 10.49 22.70 11.43
N LEU A 623 11.39 22.66 10.45
CA LEU A 623 11.99 21.41 9.93
C LEU A 623 13.08 20.80 10.84
N THR A 624 13.12 21.15 12.14
CA THR A 624 14.22 20.79 13.05
C THR A 624 14.04 19.48 13.84
N GLU A 625 12.95 18.74 13.67
CA GLU A 625 12.72 17.50 14.44
C GLU A 625 12.45 16.28 13.54
N THR A 626 13.41 15.34 13.58
CA THR A 626 13.25 13.87 13.51
C THR A 626 12.24 13.25 12.50
N CYS A 627 12.76 12.92 11.33
CA CYS A 627 12.98 11.54 10.80
C CYS A 627 11.86 10.48 10.66
N GLU A 628 10.59 10.69 11.00
CA GLU A 628 9.60 9.59 10.90
C GLU A 628 8.34 9.83 10.04
N ASN A 629 8.04 11.06 9.63
CA ASN A 629 6.70 11.37 9.05
C ASN A 629 6.66 11.69 7.54
N VAL A 630 7.62 11.21 6.75
CA VAL A 630 7.63 11.47 5.28
C VAL A 630 6.66 10.57 4.50
N ASP A 631 6.05 9.56 5.16
CA ASP A 631 5.05 8.68 4.55
C ASP A 631 3.73 9.41 4.19
N ASN A 632 3.50 10.60 4.74
CA ASN A 632 2.25 11.37 4.53
C ASN A 632 2.24 12.30 3.29
N LEU A 633 3.27 12.27 2.43
CA LEU A 633 3.39 13.19 1.28
C LEU A 633 3.41 12.54 -0.12
N SER A 634 3.05 11.27 -0.25
CA SER A 634 2.67 10.72 -1.57
C SER A 634 1.31 11.28 -2.01
N PRO A 635 1.02 11.41 -3.32
CA PRO A 635 -0.20 12.05 -3.78
C PRO A 635 -1.39 11.32 -3.17
N LYS A 636 -2.23 12.05 -2.44
CA LYS A 636 -3.54 11.56 -2.03
C LYS A 636 -4.26 11.17 -3.31
N GLY A 637 -4.39 9.85 -3.53
CA GLY A 637 -5.32 9.34 -4.51
C GLY A 637 -6.69 9.92 -4.21
N SER A 638 -7.39 10.31 -5.27
CA SER A 638 -8.81 10.61 -5.28
C SER A 638 -9.56 9.66 -4.35
N PRO A 639 -10.46 10.14 -3.47
CA PRO A 639 -11.28 9.25 -2.68
C PRO A 639 -12.30 8.56 -3.59
N ARG A 640 -12.21 7.22 -3.61
CA ARG A 640 -13.14 6.18 -4.09
C ARG A 640 -13.81 6.35 -5.45
#